data_AF-A0A5Q4BMP7-F1
#
_entry.id   AF-A0A5Q4BMP7-F1
#
_cell.length_a   1.000
_cell.length_b   1.000
_cell.length_c   1.000
_cell.angle_alpha   90.00
_cell.angle_beta   90.00
_cell.angle_gamma   90.00
#
_symmetry.space_group_name_H-M   'P 1'
#
loop_
_entity.id
_entity.type
_entity.pdbx_description
1 polymer ?
#
loop_
_entity_poly.entity_id
_entity_poly.type
_entity_poly.pdbx_seq_one_letter_code
_entity_poly.pdbx_strand_id
1 'polypeptide(L)'
;MTERETAKLSAEPGGEGSDNCSPRVENFVNQGLSLDLVSSPVIGSEAAVVIDLSLAVAQAADLLAARVKNTTEKPLVAAFTTHNHSDHHLGGRAFLDHFPEAKHYATAEAAAWMESEAEEKTEYWSSIFGEGVIAPSPAIPAPLTTTRSLFFPATNPAPWRSSARETLVAGDIVYGHEMHVWLADLLTPALTASWLATLDFVAKLQPRRVVPGHALFADTFSAAKDVFHTRDCVSFFQKNVEAKGADFYLPSEISTLIDNRFPGLLNISSSATSRQLLFISAENFGRGGTRQIHYLELTNIAAELDMTATESAMALSIYLLATALGPLVIGPLSEIYGRQVVLHASSAWFLVWNVLCGFATTKGTLIAARFLAGFGASAIYALGGGVLGDIWRPEQRGRSMGVYLLIPLLGAAVGECPIIGGFIAAHTTWRWMFWSTSIFQAAMILVSLFSFPESYGALVLRRRAARLRKETGEARYRTAGERLEADRSASDVVGRALTRPLRLLLFHPIIQVTAVLSGFNYGIMYVTLSTFSDLWKGQYGQSVEISGLHYIACSLGELVGSQVGGPMMDFLYGRRQQPTPESRVMLMFFGIVPAWAGVLAYGWTAQYRLHWLLVDAGVVVMMFGMQLSGMPATAYVIDTYGEHTSSAMAATQFVKSLTAFLFPLFAPSMYGALGYGWANSVMALAGVAISLPLPVFLW
;
A
#
# COMPACT_ATOMS: atom_id res chain seq x y z
N MET A 1 16.35 25.57 1.54
CA MET A 1 17.23 26.75 1.58
C MET A 1 16.46 27.93 2.13
N THR A 2 17.02 28.61 3.14
CA THR A 2 16.42 29.81 3.76
C THR A 2 16.57 31.03 2.84
N GLU A 3 15.69 32.02 2.95
CA GLU A 3 15.81 33.28 2.18
C GLU A 3 17.18 33.95 2.37
N ARG A 4 17.81 33.79 3.54
CA ARG A 4 19.14 34.30 3.85
C ARG A 4 20.26 33.59 3.09
N GLU A 5 20.14 32.28 2.88
CA GLU A 5 21.12 31.51 2.08
C GLU A 5 20.94 31.80 0.59
N THR A 6 19.70 31.98 0.13
CA THR A 6 19.39 32.38 -1.24
C THR A 6 19.87 33.80 -1.55
N ALA A 7 19.73 34.73 -0.58
CA ALA A 7 20.22 36.11 -0.69
C ALA A 7 21.75 36.18 -0.87
N LYS A 8 22.52 35.27 -0.25
CA LYS A 8 23.98 35.17 -0.42
C LYS A 8 24.42 34.70 -1.81
N LEU A 9 23.49 34.11 -2.58
CA LEU A 9 23.70 33.70 -3.97
C LEU A 9 23.24 34.77 -4.97
N SER A 10 22.40 35.72 -4.54
CA SER A 10 21.95 36.84 -5.36
C SER A 10 22.85 38.07 -5.17
N ALA A 11 23.18 38.74 -6.27
CA ALA A 11 23.95 39.97 -6.25
C ALA A 11 23.08 41.15 -5.81
N GLU A 12 23.05 41.50 -4.53
CA GLU A 12 22.82 42.89 -4.10
C GLU A 12 23.61 43.21 -2.83
N PRO A 13 24.60 44.09 -2.93
CA PRO A 13 24.73 45.17 -1.98
C PRO A 13 24.58 46.50 -2.73
N GLY A 14 23.85 47.44 -2.13
CA GLY A 14 23.56 48.75 -2.72
C GLY A 14 24.80 49.47 -3.24
N GLY A 15 24.68 50.00 -4.46
CA GLY A 15 25.70 50.84 -5.09
C GLY A 15 25.49 50.88 -6.59
N GLU A 16 25.11 52.05 -7.11
CA GLU A 16 25.01 52.31 -8.55
C GLU A 16 26.35 51.98 -9.25
N GLY A 17 26.29 51.11 -10.26
CA GLY A 17 27.35 50.95 -11.26
C GLY A 17 28.31 49.77 -11.07
N SER A 18 27.89 48.54 -11.38
CA SER A 18 28.77 47.53 -12.00
C SER A 18 27.98 46.43 -12.71
N ASP A 19 28.14 46.35 -14.04
CA ASP A 19 27.48 45.39 -14.94
C ASP A 19 28.06 43.96 -14.88
N ASN A 20 28.59 43.48 -13.74
CA ASN A 20 29.44 42.28 -13.75
C ASN A 20 29.33 41.34 -12.52
N CYS A 21 28.13 40.86 -12.18
CA CYS A 21 27.98 39.86 -11.10
C CYS A 21 26.85 38.85 -11.34
N SER A 22 26.88 38.12 -12.45
CA SER A 22 26.12 36.86 -12.57
C SER A 22 26.85 35.71 -11.85
N PRO A 23 26.15 34.77 -11.20
CA PRO A 23 26.79 33.64 -10.53
C PRO A 23 27.52 32.75 -11.54
N ARG A 24 28.78 32.41 -11.26
CA ARG A 24 29.61 31.55 -12.13
C ARG A 24 29.22 30.09 -11.92
N VAL A 25 28.95 29.36 -13.00
CA VAL A 25 28.63 27.92 -12.96
C VAL A 25 29.80 27.13 -13.56
N GLU A 26 30.41 26.30 -12.74
CA GLU A 26 31.43 25.32 -13.14
C GLU A 26 30.77 23.94 -13.25
N ASN A 27 31.35 23.02 -14.03
CA ASN A 27 30.78 21.69 -14.23
C ASN A 27 31.85 20.61 -14.12
N PHE A 28 31.54 19.53 -13.40
CA PHE A 28 32.42 18.39 -13.22
C PHE A 28 31.70 17.11 -13.62
N VAL A 29 32.27 16.39 -14.59
CA VAL A 29 31.82 15.03 -14.93
C VAL A 29 32.47 14.03 -13.98
N ASN A 30 31.65 13.25 -13.30
CA ASN A 30 32.03 12.18 -12.39
C ASN A 30 32.13 10.85 -13.16
N GLN A 31 33.22 10.67 -13.89
CA GLN A 31 33.43 9.51 -14.75
C GLN A 31 33.53 8.19 -13.99
N GLY A 32 33.00 7.10 -14.56
CA GLY A 32 33.12 5.74 -14.01
C GLY A 32 31.91 5.34 -13.16
N LEU A 33 32.11 4.96 -11.89
CA LEU A 33 31.06 4.39 -11.01
C LEU A 33 29.89 5.33 -10.69
N SER A 34 29.96 6.60 -11.06
CA SER A 34 28.88 7.58 -10.92
C SER A 34 28.25 7.93 -12.27
N LEU A 35 28.30 7.01 -13.24
CA LEU A 35 27.54 7.07 -14.49
C LEU A 35 27.75 8.36 -15.29
N ASP A 36 28.97 8.91 -15.28
CA ASP A 36 29.30 10.18 -15.96
C ASP A 36 28.35 11.35 -15.58
N LEU A 37 27.86 11.34 -14.34
CA LEU A 37 27.02 12.39 -13.74
C LEU A 37 27.74 13.74 -13.75
N VAL A 38 27.01 14.80 -14.10
CA VAL A 38 27.48 16.19 -14.04
C VAL A 38 27.10 16.84 -12.70
N SER A 39 28.10 17.09 -11.85
CA SER A 39 27.95 17.94 -10.67
C SER A 39 28.32 19.39 -10.99
N SER A 40 27.51 20.34 -10.57
CA SER A 40 27.63 21.74 -11.00
C SER A 40 27.76 22.71 -9.81
N PRO A 41 28.98 23.15 -9.45
CA PRO A 41 29.16 24.22 -8.49
C PRO A 41 28.72 25.59 -9.05
N VAL A 42 27.79 26.23 -8.35
CA VAL A 42 27.31 27.59 -8.57
C VAL A 42 27.96 28.51 -7.54
N ILE A 43 28.75 29.47 -8.01
CA ILE A 43 29.55 30.37 -7.20
C ILE A 43 28.94 31.78 -7.27
N GLY A 44 28.27 32.18 -6.19
CA GLY A 44 27.66 33.51 -6.02
C GLY A 44 28.67 34.55 -5.54
N SER A 45 28.21 35.73 -5.10
CA SER A 45 29.05 36.82 -4.60
C SER A 45 29.66 36.53 -3.22
N GLU A 46 28.93 35.86 -2.33
CA GLU A 46 29.36 35.60 -0.94
C GLU A 46 29.48 34.12 -0.57
N ALA A 47 28.85 33.23 -1.35
CA ALA A 47 28.79 31.80 -1.05
C ALA A 47 28.74 30.96 -2.34
N ALA A 48 28.95 29.65 -2.19
CA ALA A 48 28.81 28.66 -3.25
C ALA A 48 27.77 27.58 -2.89
N VAL A 49 27.17 26.97 -3.92
CA VAL A 49 26.30 25.80 -3.83
C VAL A 49 26.72 24.77 -4.87
N VAL A 50 26.58 23.48 -4.57
CA VAL A 50 26.76 22.42 -5.58
C VAL A 50 25.41 21.83 -5.96
N ILE A 51 25.15 21.69 -7.25
CA ILE A 51 23.98 20.99 -7.79
C ILE A 51 24.40 19.58 -8.20
N ASP A 52 23.64 18.59 -7.73
CA ASP A 52 23.79 17.15 -7.89
C ASP A 52 25.11 16.58 -7.34
N LEU A 53 24.97 15.56 -6.49
CA LEU A 53 26.08 14.90 -5.80
C LEU A 53 26.27 13.50 -6.38
N SER A 54 27.52 13.07 -6.56
CA SER A 54 27.84 11.79 -7.19
C SER A 54 27.39 10.57 -6.38
N LEU A 55 27.14 9.46 -7.07
CA LEU A 55 26.75 8.17 -6.50
C LEU A 55 27.80 7.59 -5.54
N ALA A 56 29.05 7.49 -5.99
CA ALA A 56 30.08 6.75 -5.26
C ALA A 56 30.85 7.62 -4.26
N VAL A 57 31.17 7.04 -3.10
CA VAL A 57 31.89 7.66 -1.98
C VAL A 57 33.22 8.26 -2.43
N ALA A 58 34.06 7.51 -3.15
CA ALA A 58 35.38 8.01 -3.59
C ALA A 58 35.26 9.19 -4.57
N GLN A 59 34.27 9.16 -5.47
CA GLN A 59 34.02 10.27 -6.40
C GLN A 59 33.46 11.50 -5.66
N ALA A 60 32.59 11.28 -4.67
CA ALA A 60 31.98 12.34 -3.86
C ALA A 60 33.01 13.01 -2.92
N ALA A 61 33.73 12.21 -2.12
CA ALA A 61 34.66 12.67 -1.11
C ALA A 61 36.02 13.11 -1.68
N ASP A 62 36.64 12.30 -2.53
CA ASP A 62 38.04 12.52 -2.91
C ASP A 62 38.18 13.38 -4.17
N LEU A 63 37.23 13.29 -5.11
CA LEU A 63 37.30 14.01 -6.38
C LEU A 63 36.44 15.28 -6.37
N LEU A 64 35.14 15.16 -6.10
CA LEU A 64 34.21 16.28 -6.17
C LEU A 64 34.51 17.31 -5.07
N ALA A 65 34.68 16.88 -3.81
CA ALA A 65 35.00 17.82 -2.72
C ALA A 65 36.35 18.53 -2.93
N ALA A 66 37.38 17.83 -3.42
CA ALA A 66 38.67 18.42 -3.74
C ALA A 66 38.57 19.44 -4.88
N ARG A 67 37.83 19.11 -5.96
CA ARG A 67 37.58 20.04 -7.07
C ARG A 67 36.84 21.29 -6.60
N VAL A 68 35.80 21.14 -5.77
CA VAL A 68 35.06 22.30 -5.22
C VAL A 68 35.98 23.20 -4.39
N LYS A 69 36.81 22.63 -3.50
CA LYS A 69 37.78 23.39 -2.69
C LYS A 69 38.81 24.14 -3.54
N ASN A 70 39.26 23.56 -4.65
CA ASN A 70 40.22 24.20 -5.56
C ASN A 70 39.59 25.27 -6.46
N THR A 71 38.26 25.27 -6.61
CA THR A 71 37.57 26.12 -7.59
C THR A 71 37.12 27.47 -6.99
N THR A 72 36.89 27.54 -5.68
CA THR A 72 36.41 28.75 -5.01
C THR A 72 36.91 28.84 -3.57
N GLU A 73 37.32 30.05 -3.16
CA GLU A 73 37.59 30.38 -1.76
C GLU A 73 36.31 30.70 -0.97
N LYS A 74 35.17 30.88 -1.66
CA LYS A 74 33.88 31.17 -1.03
C LYS A 74 33.36 29.95 -0.26
N PRO A 75 32.73 30.15 0.92
CA PRO A 75 32.19 29.05 1.69
C PRO A 75 31.06 28.34 0.94
N LEU A 76 31.11 27.00 0.94
CA LEU A 76 30.01 26.17 0.46
C LEU A 76 28.92 26.13 1.53
N VAL A 77 27.74 26.69 1.20
CA VAL A 77 26.63 26.81 2.17
C VAL A 77 25.54 25.77 1.96
N ALA A 78 25.45 25.19 0.77
CA ALA A 78 24.48 24.15 0.48
C ALA A 78 24.88 23.23 -0.68
N ALA A 79 24.25 22.06 -0.72
CA ALA A 79 24.15 21.19 -1.88
C ALA A 79 22.67 21.05 -2.25
N PHE A 80 22.36 20.95 -3.55
CA PHE A 80 21.01 20.76 -4.05
C PHE A 80 20.94 19.56 -4.98
N THR A 81 19.99 18.66 -4.76
CA THR A 81 19.71 17.53 -5.66
C THR A 81 18.47 17.85 -6.49
N THR A 82 18.58 17.69 -7.81
CA THR A 82 17.55 18.06 -8.80
C THR A 82 16.34 17.13 -8.81
N HIS A 83 16.55 15.83 -8.54
CA HIS A 83 15.51 14.80 -8.55
C HIS A 83 15.89 13.55 -7.75
N ASN A 84 14.99 12.59 -7.65
CA ASN A 84 15.10 11.46 -6.73
C ASN A 84 15.99 10.30 -7.21
N HIS A 85 16.62 10.38 -8.39
CA HIS A 85 17.51 9.30 -8.83
C HIS A 85 18.73 9.16 -7.91
N SER A 86 19.07 7.91 -7.60
CA SER A 86 20.09 7.50 -6.63
C SER A 86 21.49 8.03 -6.93
N ASP A 87 21.81 8.14 -8.21
CA ASP A 87 23.09 8.63 -8.71
C ASP A 87 23.32 10.12 -8.48
N HIS A 88 22.27 10.90 -8.15
CA HIS A 88 22.36 12.34 -7.86
C HIS A 88 22.47 12.69 -6.37
N HIS A 89 22.46 11.69 -5.46
CA HIS A 89 22.43 11.98 -4.02
C HIS A 89 23.09 10.97 -3.08
N LEU A 90 23.25 9.68 -3.45
CA LEU A 90 23.66 8.66 -2.48
C LEU A 90 25.07 8.88 -1.91
N GLY A 91 26.02 9.41 -2.69
CA GLY A 91 27.34 9.78 -2.18
C GLY A 91 27.36 11.12 -1.40
N GLY A 92 26.21 11.76 -1.24
CA GLY A 92 26.09 13.09 -0.65
C GLY A 92 26.64 13.18 0.77
N ARG A 93 26.50 12.13 1.60
CA ARG A 93 27.07 12.09 2.95
C ARG A 93 28.59 12.25 2.91
N ALA A 94 29.26 11.45 2.08
CA ALA A 94 30.71 11.46 1.95
C ALA A 94 31.24 12.82 1.46
N PHE A 95 30.50 13.49 0.57
CA PHE A 95 30.80 14.85 0.15
C PHE A 95 30.62 15.88 1.28
N LEU A 96 29.50 15.83 2.00
CA LEU A 96 29.14 16.80 3.05
C LEU A 96 30.04 16.72 4.28
N ASP A 97 30.64 15.56 4.57
CA ASP A 97 31.63 15.41 5.65
C ASP A 97 32.86 16.32 5.45
N HIS A 98 33.16 16.72 4.20
CA HIS A 98 34.21 17.69 3.88
C HIS A 98 33.77 19.16 4.00
N PHE A 99 32.47 19.42 4.15
CA PHE A 99 31.84 20.74 4.24
C PHE A 99 30.76 20.76 5.33
N PRO A 100 31.14 20.69 6.62
CA PRO A 100 30.20 20.49 7.73
C PRO A 100 29.19 21.62 7.93
N GLU A 101 29.45 22.80 7.37
CA GLU A 101 28.52 23.95 7.39
C GLU A 101 27.48 23.92 6.25
N ALA A 102 27.69 23.07 5.24
CA ALA A 102 26.81 22.97 4.09
C ALA A 102 25.58 22.11 4.39
N LYS A 103 24.40 22.56 3.96
CA LYS A 103 23.15 21.80 4.08
C LYS A 103 22.70 21.23 2.75
N HIS A 104 22.13 20.04 2.76
CA HIS A 104 21.62 19.37 1.56
C HIS A 104 20.12 19.64 1.38
N TYR A 105 19.70 20.00 0.17
CA TYR A 105 18.33 20.35 -0.17
C TYR A 105 17.83 19.66 -1.45
N ALA A 106 16.53 19.48 -1.55
CA ALA A 106 15.82 19.06 -2.76
C ALA A 106 14.38 19.62 -2.71
N THR A 107 13.59 19.45 -3.78
CA THR A 107 12.15 19.74 -3.72
C THR A 107 11.48 18.85 -2.66
N ALA A 108 10.35 19.28 -2.09
CA ALA A 108 9.68 18.51 -1.05
C ALA A 108 9.27 17.10 -1.53
N GLU A 109 8.84 16.99 -2.79
CA GLU A 109 8.49 15.72 -3.44
C GLU A 109 9.72 14.83 -3.64
N ALA A 110 10.81 15.37 -4.19
CA ALA A 110 12.03 14.59 -4.40
C ALA A 110 12.69 14.17 -3.08
N ALA A 111 12.70 15.05 -2.07
CA ALA A 111 13.20 14.73 -0.72
C ALA A 111 12.41 13.59 -0.08
N ALA A 112 11.07 13.63 -0.16
CA ALA A 112 10.22 12.57 0.36
C ALA A 112 10.45 11.22 -0.37
N TRP A 113 10.63 11.24 -1.68
CA TRP A 113 10.96 10.03 -2.45
C TRP A 113 12.34 9.47 -2.13
N MET A 114 13.36 10.33 -2.08
CA MET A 114 14.70 9.92 -1.67
C MET A 114 14.69 9.33 -0.25
N GLU A 115 13.93 9.93 0.67
CA GLU A 115 13.78 9.39 2.02
C GLU A 115 13.12 8.00 2.00
N SER A 116 12.09 7.79 1.18
CA SER A 116 11.41 6.49 1.09
C SER A 116 12.24 5.38 0.43
N GLU A 117 13.18 5.73 -0.45
CA GLU A 117 13.94 4.76 -1.26
C GLU A 117 15.41 4.65 -0.87
N ALA A 118 15.91 5.53 0.00
CA ALA A 118 17.33 5.62 0.32
C ALA A 118 17.93 4.30 0.79
N GLU A 119 17.21 3.53 1.62
CA GLU A 119 17.69 2.24 2.12
C GLU A 119 17.78 1.20 0.98
N GLU A 120 16.68 1.03 0.23
CA GLU A 120 16.61 0.10 -0.91
C GLU A 120 17.66 0.40 -1.96
N LYS A 121 17.79 1.68 -2.37
CA LYS A 121 18.74 2.09 -3.39
C LYS A 121 20.18 1.98 -2.89
N THR A 122 20.44 2.29 -1.63
CA THR A 122 21.78 2.11 -1.03
C THR A 122 22.18 0.63 -1.04
N GLU A 123 21.28 -0.26 -0.65
CA GLU A 123 21.53 -1.71 -0.65
C GLU A 123 21.72 -2.25 -2.08
N TYR A 124 20.83 -1.88 -3.01
CA TYR A 124 20.91 -2.26 -4.41
C TYR A 124 22.26 -1.86 -5.02
N TRP A 125 22.64 -0.58 -4.93
CA TRP A 125 23.90 -0.11 -5.51
C TRP A 125 25.13 -0.64 -4.78
N SER A 126 25.05 -0.88 -3.47
CA SER A 126 26.13 -1.54 -2.71
C SER A 126 26.32 -2.99 -3.14
N SER A 127 25.24 -3.71 -3.48
CA SER A 127 25.32 -5.08 -3.98
C SER A 127 25.97 -5.19 -5.35
N ILE A 128 25.79 -4.16 -6.20
CA ILE A 128 26.34 -4.10 -7.56
C ILE A 128 27.81 -3.72 -7.56
N PHE A 129 28.18 -2.68 -6.79
CA PHE A 129 29.53 -2.12 -6.81
C PHE A 129 30.45 -2.63 -5.70
N GLY A 130 29.91 -3.33 -4.70
CA GLY A 130 30.65 -3.85 -3.55
C GLY A 130 30.70 -2.88 -2.37
N GLU A 131 31.02 -3.42 -1.19
CA GLU A 131 31.09 -2.66 0.07
C GLU A 131 32.10 -1.50 -0.02
N GLY A 132 31.70 -0.33 0.47
CA GLY A 132 32.54 0.88 0.54
C GLY A 132 32.48 1.78 -0.70
N VAL A 133 31.82 1.37 -1.78
CA VAL A 133 31.60 2.23 -2.96
C VAL A 133 30.43 3.18 -2.75
N ILE A 134 29.35 2.74 -2.11
CA ILE A 134 28.18 3.55 -1.79
C ILE A 134 28.20 3.92 -0.30
N ALA A 135 27.73 5.12 0.03
CA ALA A 135 27.69 5.54 1.42
C ALA A 135 26.66 4.69 2.18
N PRO A 136 27.02 4.08 3.33
CA PRO A 136 26.11 3.19 4.07
C PRO A 136 24.89 3.93 4.66
N SER A 137 24.97 5.26 4.77
CA SER A 137 23.85 6.13 5.12
C SER A 137 23.92 7.38 4.24
N PRO A 138 23.13 7.44 3.15
CA PRO A 138 23.12 8.61 2.27
C PRO A 138 22.60 9.83 3.02
N ALA A 139 23.03 11.02 2.59
CA ALA A 139 22.50 12.27 3.12
C ALA A 139 21.12 12.51 2.48
N ILE A 140 20.06 12.46 3.29
CA ILE A 140 18.72 12.80 2.83
C ILE A 140 18.61 14.33 2.78
N PRO A 141 18.29 14.91 1.61
CA PRO A 141 18.14 16.35 1.48
C PRO A 141 16.92 16.85 2.24
N ALA A 142 17.06 18.00 2.89
CA ALA A 142 15.93 18.70 3.51
C ALA A 142 15.02 19.32 2.43
N PRO A 143 13.69 19.39 2.66
CA PRO A 143 12.77 20.01 1.71
C PRO A 143 13.05 21.51 1.57
N LEU A 144 13.07 21.99 0.32
CA LEU A 144 13.20 23.41 0.00
C LEU A 144 11.90 24.15 0.34
N THR A 145 11.94 25.13 1.25
CA THR A 145 10.77 25.88 1.72
C THR A 145 10.46 27.16 0.91
N THR A 146 11.30 27.53 -0.06
CA THR A 146 11.16 28.76 -0.85
C THR A 146 11.01 28.46 -2.34
N THR A 147 10.00 29.02 -3.00
CA THR A 147 9.67 28.82 -4.43
C THR A 147 10.13 29.96 -5.34
N ARG A 148 10.93 30.91 -4.85
CA ARG A 148 11.31 32.10 -5.65
C ARG A 148 12.46 31.81 -6.63
N SER A 149 12.16 32.07 -7.91
CA SER A 149 13.04 32.42 -9.05
C SER A 149 14.21 31.52 -9.46
N LEU A 150 14.64 30.55 -8.65
CA LEU A 150 15.79 29.69 -8.96
C LEU A 150 15.39 28.27 -9.40
N PHE A 151 14.17 27.82 -9.09
CA PHE A 151 13.70 26.45 -9.36
C PHE A 151 12.30 26.50 -9.99
N PHE A 152 12.07 25.79 -11.09
CA PHE A 152 10.75 25.71 -11.73
C PHE A 152 9.91 24.58 -11.13
N PRO A 153 8.63 24.83 -10.78
CA PRO A 153 7.75 23.82 -10.18
C PRO A 153 7.05 22.93 -11.24
N ALA A 154 7.71 22.59 -12.34
CA ALA A 154 7.08 21.83 -13.42
C ALA A 154 7.87 20.55 -13.73
N THR A 155 7.28 19.41 -13.37
CA THR A 155 7.77 18.02 -13.51
C THR A 155 9.00 17.66 -12.69
N ASN A 156 9.05 16.43 -12.17
CA ASN A 156 10.29 15.80 -11.70
C ASN A 156 11.01 15.27 -12.95
N PRO A 157 12.28 15.67 -13.25
CA PRO A 157 13.21 16.51 -12.48
C PRO A 157 12.91 18.01 -12.41
N ALA A 158 13.27 18.68 -11.30
CA ALA A 158 13.07 20.13 -11.12
C ALA A 158 14.31 20.95 -11.55
N PRO A 159 14.29 21.69 -12.67
CA PRO A 159 15.47 22.37 -13.19
C PRO A 159 15.81 23.66 -12.42
N TRP A 160 17.11 23.96 -12.32
CA TRP A 160 17.64 25.19 -11.71
C TRP A 160 18.04 26.22 -12.77
N ARG A 161 17.75 27.51 -12.54
CA ARG A 161 18.09 28.60 -13.47
C ARG A 161 18.73 29.79 -12.79
N SER A 162 19.78 30.36 -13.39
CA SER A 162 20.36 31.63 -12.93
C SER A 162 19.45 32.83 -13.21
N SER A 163 19.47 33.82 -12.30
CA SER A 163 18.66 35.06 -12.40
C SER A 163 18.93 35.88 -13.69
N ALA A 164 20.11 35.71 -14.29
CA ALA A 164 20.53 36.39 -15.52
C ALA A 164 20.12 35.69 -16.83
N ARG A 165 19.32 34.61 -16.78
CA ARG A 165 18.88 33.80 -17.94
C ARG A 165 20.01 33.08 -18.72
N GLU A 166 21.24 33.02 -18.20
CA GLU A 166 22.40 32.51 -18.94
C GLU A 166 22.58 30.98 -18.89
N THR A 167 22.39 30.35 -17.73
CA THR A 167 22.67 28.91 -17.54
C THR A 167 21.49 28.21 -16.85
N LEU A 168 21.08 27.07 -17.41
CA LEU A 168 20.03 26.19 -16.89
C LEU A 168 20.65 24.82 -16.56
N VAL A 169 20.54 24.36 -15.31
CA VAL A 169 20.90 22.98 -14.93
C VAL A 169 19.63 22.14 -15.00
N ALA A 170 19.62 21.17 -15.91
CA ALA A 170 18.41 20.46 -16.31
C ALA A 170 18.22 19.09 -15.64
N GLY A 171 19.22 18.60 -14.90
CA GLY A 171 19.22 17.21 -14.41
C GLY A 171 18.99 16.23 -15.58
N ASP A 172 18.29 15.13 -15.30
CA ASP A 172 18.02 14.08 -16.30
C ASP A 172 16.96 14.45 -17.34
N ILE A 173 16.43 15.68 -17.32
CA ILE A 173 15.61 16.17 -18.43
C ILE A 173 16.44 16.23 -19.72
N VAL A 174 17.73 16.57 -19.62
CA VAL A 174 18.63 16.73 -20.76
C VAL A 174 19.90 15.93 -20.54
N TYR A 175 20.28 15.13 -21.53
CA TYR A 175 21.55 14.40 -21.58
C TYR A 175 22.49 15.05 -22.59
N GLY A 176 23.80 14.91 -22.37
CA GLY A 176 24.81 15.37 -23.31
C GLY A 176 24.68 14.67 -24.66
N HIS A 177 24.88 15.40 -25.76
CA HIS A 177 24.78 14.88 -27.13
C HIS A 177 25.77 13.77 -27.51
N GLU A 178 26.66 13.40 -26.59
CA GLU A 178 27.76 12.44 -26.77
C GLU A 178 27.44 11.07 -26.16
N MET A 179 26.25 10.90 -25.54
CA MET A 179 25.85 9.64 -24.90
C MET A 179 24.38 9.28 -25.16
N HIS A 180 24.04 8.02 -24.89
CA HIS A 180 22.65 7.57 -24.86
C HIS A 180 21.90 8.08 -23.63
N VAL A 181 20.60 8.24 -23.82
CA VAL A 181 19.63 8.67 -22.80
C VAL A 181 19.10 7.44 -22.06
N TRP A 182 18.84 7.57 -20.77
CA TRP A 182 18.12 6.55 -20.01
C TRP A 182 16.64 6.53 -20.41
N LEU A 183 16.19 5.45 -21.07
CA LEU A 183 14.83 5.32 -21.59
C LEU A 183 14.03 4.24 -20.84
N ALA A 184 14.66 3.52 -19.91
CA ALA A 184 14.08 2.36 -19.23
C ALA A 184 12.81 2.71 -18.43
N ASP A 185 12.69 3.95 -17.92
CA ASP A 185 11.55 4.39 -17.12
C ASP A 185 10.37 4.95 -17.93
N LEU A 186 10.45 4.93 -19.27
CA LEU A 186 9.35 5.33 -20.17
C LEU A 186 8.26 4.25 -20.27
N LEU A 187 7.74 3.82 -19.13
CA LEU A 187 6.82 2.68 -19.02
C LEU A 187 5.47 2.90 -19.74
N THR A 188 5.14 4.16 -20.06
CA THR A 188 3.89 4.50 -20.76
C THR A 188 4.10 5.64 -21.77
N PRO A 189 3.27 5.71 -22.83
CA PRO A 189 3.34 6.80 -23.81
C PRO A 189 3.09 8.18 -23.21
N ALA A 190 2.37 8.24 -22.07
CA ALA A 190 2.11 9.47 -21.34
C ALA A 190 3.39 10.03 -20.68
N LEU A 191 4.25 9.16 -20.14
CA LEU A 191 5.55 9.56 -19.60
C LEU A 191 6.45 10.09 -20.72
N THR A 192 6.45 9.42 -21.88
CA THR A 192 7.19 9.87 -23.07
C THR A 192 6.69 11.23 -23.56
N ALA A 193 5.38 11.44 -23.63
CA ALA A 193 4.79 12.72 -24.01
C ALA A 193 5.10 13.83 -23.00
N SER A 194 5.10 13.51 -21.70
CA SER A 194 5.46 14.43 -20.62
C SER A 194 6.91 14.92 -20.76
N TRP A 195 7.87 14.00 -20.96
CA TRP A 195 9.28 14.35 -21.14
C TRP A 195 9.49 15.22 -22.38
N LEU A 196 8.85 14.89 -23.51
CA LEU A 196 8.91 15.72 -24.72
C LEU A 196 8.35 17.13 -24.50
N ALA A 197 7.24 17.26 -23.75
CA ALA A 197 6.68 18.55 -23.41
C ALA A 197 7.61 19.39 -22.53
N THR A 198 8.31 18.75 -21.57
CA THR A 198 9.31 19.41 -20.73
C THR A 198 10.53 19.86 -21.54
N LEU A 199 11.00 19.07 -22.51
CA LEU A 199 12.06 19.47 -23.44
C LEU A 199 11.65 20.66 -24.31
N ASP A 200 10.41 20.68 -24.81
CA ASP A 200 9.87 21.81 -25.56
C ASP A 200 9.75 23.07 -24.68
N PHE A 201 9.42 22.91 -23.40
CA PHE A 201 9.44 24.01 -22.43
C PHE A 201 10.86 24.54 -22.20
N VAL A 202 11.85 23.66 -22.00
CA VAL A 202 13.27 24.05 -21.86
C VAL A 202 13.76 24.81 -23.09
N ALA A 203 13.40 24.36 -24.30
CA ALA A 203 13.75 25.05 -25.54
C ALA A 203 13.11 26.46 -25.63
N LYS A 204 11.87 26.63 -25.16
CA LYS A 204 11.18 27.94 -25.09
C LYS A 204 11.82 28.91 -24.10
N LEU A 205 12.49 28.41 -23.06
CA LEU A 205 13.22 29.27 -22.12
C LEU A 205 14.43 29.97 -22.75
N GLN A 206 14.86 29.52 -23.95
CA GLN A 206 16.01 30.03 -24.70
C GLN A 206 17.26 30.24 -23.82
N PRO A 207 17.69 29.22 -23.04
CA PRO A 207 18.89 29.34 -22.22
C PRO A 207 20.14 29.44 -23.12
N ARG A 208 21.11 30.28 -22.73
CA ARG A 208 22.39 30.41 -23.46
C ARG A 208 23.27 29.17 -23.29
N ARG A 209 23.23 28.54 -22.11
CA ARG A 209 23.89 27.26 -21.77
C ARG A 209 22.91 26.35 -21.02
N VAL A 210 22.89 25.06 -21.35
CA VAL A 210 22.19 24.02 -20.59
C VAL A 210 23.22 23.05 -20.05
N VAL A 211 23.13 22.70 -18.78
CA VAL A 211 23.95 21.68 -18.14
C VAL A 211 23.11 20.41 -18.06
N PRO A 212 23.49 19.33 -18.79
CA PRO A 212 22.80 18.05 -18.73
C PRO A 212 23.08 17.32 -17.41
N GLY A 213 22.22 16.36 -17.04
CA GLY A 213 22.43 15.48 -15.88
C GLY A 213 23.62 14.55 -16.07
N HIS A 214 23.82 14.06 -17.29
CA HIS A 214 24.95 13.20 -17.67
C HIS A 214 25.60 13.66 -18.96
N ALA A 215 26.94 13.59 -19.02
CA ALA A 215 27.70 13.89 -20.23
C ALA A 215 29.12 13.31 -20.15
N LEU A 216 29.74 13.05 -21.30
CA LEU A 216 31.12 12.53 -21.34
C LEU A 216 32.17 13.62 -21.08
N PHE A 217 31.93 14.84 -21.56
CA PHE A 217 32.87 15.97 -21.45
C PHE A 217 32.19 17.24 -20.93
N ALA A 218 32.80 17.93 -19.95
CA ALA A 218 32.22 19.12 -19.31
C ALA A 218 32.23 20.40 -20.19
N ASP A 219 33.12 20.43 -21.19
CA ASP A 219 33.40 21.63 -22.00
C ASP A 219 32.54 21.73 -23.27
N THR A 220 31.73 20.70 -23.57
CA THR A 220 31.01 20.58 -24.85
C THR A 220 29.53 20.93 -24.77
N PHE A 221 29.04 21.34 -23.60
CA PHE A 221 27.62 21.61 -23.34
C PHE A 221 27.06 22.72 -24.22
N SER A 222 25.96 22.42 -24.91
CA SER A 222 25.26 23.34 -25.80
C SER A 222 23.76 23.09 -25.72
N ALA A 223 23.02 24.12 -25.30
CA ALA A 223 21.56 24.10 -25.24
C ALA A 223 20.93 23.63 -26.55
N ALA A 224 21.46 24.07 -27.69
CA ALA A 224 20.94 23.71 -29.00
C ALA A 224 21.22 22.24 -29.37
N LYS A 225 22.38 21.70 -28.97
CA LYS A 225 22.76 20.31 -29.31
C LYS A 225 22.16 19.30 -28.33
N ASP A 226 22.29 19.55 -27.03
CA ASP A 226 21.93 18.58 -25.98
C ASP A 226 20.40 18.41 -25.86
N VAL A 227 19.66 19.52 -25.91
CA VAL A 227 18.18 19.47 -25.90
C VAL A 227 17.65 18.82 -27.18
N PHE A 228 18.24 19.15 -28.34
CA PHE A 228 17.87 18.53 -29.61
C PHE A 228 18.15 17.02 -29.61
N HIS A 229 19.34 16.62 -29.16
CA HIS A 229 19.75 15.23 -29.07
C HIS A 229 18.83 14.40 -28.17
N THR A 230 18.58 14.87 -26.94
CA THR A 230 17.70 14.18 -25.99
C THR A 230 16.30 14.03 -26.57
N ARG A 231 15.76 15.10 -27.19
CA ARG A 231 14.46 15.09 -27.85
C ARG A 231 14.40 14.13 -29.04
N ASP A 232 15.45 14.08 -29.86
CA ASP A 232 15.52 13.17 -31.01
C ASP A 232 15.59 11.71 -30.54
N CYS A 233 16.37 11.40 -29.50
CA CYS A 233 16.41 10.08 -28.87
C CYS A 233 15.03 9.64 -28.35
N VAL A 234 14.38 10.47 -27.53
CA VAL A 234 13.06 10.15 -26.95
C VAL A 234 12.00 10.01 -28.05
N SER A 235 11.96 10.93 -29.03
CA SER A 235 10.99 10.86 -30.13
C SER A 235 11.23 9.65 -31.05
N PHE A 236 12.49 9.31 -31.31
CA PHE A 236 12.83 8.12 -32.09
C PHE A 236 12.41 6.85 -31.37
N PHE A 237 12.71 6.74 -30.08
CA PHE A 237 12.34 5.59 -29.24
C PHE A 237 10.83 5.40 -29.20
N GLN A 238 10.08 6.49 -28.95
CA GLN A 238 8.62 6.47 -28.95
C GLN A 238 8.05 5.88 -30.25
N LYS A 239 8.52 6.41 -31.40
CA LYS A 239 7.97 6.07 -32.72
C LYS A 239 8.36 4.68 -33.20
N ASN A 240 9.58 4.24 -32.87
CA ASN A 240 10.17 3.06 -33.49
C ASN A 240 10.28 1.86 -32.55
N VAL A 241 10.27 2.06 -31.23
CA VAL A 241 10.34 0.98 -30.24
C VAL A 241 9.04 0.91 -29.46
N GLU A 242 8.71 1.94 -28.68
CA GLU A 242 7.56 1.95 -27.77
C GLU A 242 6.22 1.72 -28.51
N ALA A 243 6.00 2.43 -29.63
CA ALA A 243 4.78 2.30 -30.43
C ALA A 243 4.60 0.92 -31.09
N LYS A 244 5.63 0.07 -31.12
CA LYS A 244 5.54 -1.31 -31.63
C LYS A 244 5.06 -2.29 -30.56
N GLY A 245 5.16 -1.92 -29.28
CA GLY A 245 4.80 -2.75 -28.13
C GLY A 245 5.96 -3.56 -27.55
N ALA A 246 5.83 -3.92 -26.28
CA ALA A 246 6.88 -4.49 -25.41
C ALA A 246 7.41 -5.90 -25.79
N ASP A 247 6.83 -6.52 -26.83
CA ASP A 247 7.20 -7.87 -27.30
C ASP A 247 7.60 -7.91 -28.78
N PHE A 248 7.69 -6.75 -29.43
CA PHE A 248 7.92 -6.70 -30.87
C PHE A 248 9.38 -6.99 -31.25
N TYR A 249 10.34 -6.37 -30.56
CA TYR A 249 11.78 -6.54 -30.80
C TYR A 249 12.44 -7.35 -29.69
N LEU A 250 13.48 -8.10 -30.02
CA LEU A 250 14.44 -8.62 -29.03
C LEU A 250 15.31 -7.48 -28.47
N PRO A 251 15.84 -7.58 -27.24
CA PRO A 251 16.76 -6.57 -26.69
C PRO A 251 17.93 -6.24 -27.65
N SER A 252 18.53 -7.26 -28.28
CA SER A 252 19.61 -7.06 -29.25
C SER A 252 19.18 -6.27 -30.50
N GLU A 253 17.93 -6.44 -30.94
CA GLU A 253 17.37 -5.71 -32.09
C GLU A 253 17.10 -4.23 -31.72
N ILE A 254 16.62 -3.96 -30.51
CA ILE A 254 16.45 -2.59 -29.99
C ILE A 254 17.80 -1.88 -29.91
N SER A 255 18.80 -2.53 -29.31
CA SER A 255 20.16 -1.97 -29.21
C SER A 255 20.75 -1.66 -30.60
N THR A 256 20.59 -2.57 -31.56
CA THR A 256 21.06 -2.36 -32.94
C THR A 256 20.30 -1.25 -33.65
N LEU A 257 18.98 -1.16 -33.47
CA LEU A 257 18.14 -0.13 -34.07
C LEU A 257 18.53 1.27 -33.59
N ILE A 258 18.77 1.41 -32.28
CA ILE A 258 19.15 2.68 -31.67
C ILE A 258 20.60 3.06 -32.05
N ASP A 259 21.54 2.12 -32.03
CA ASP A 259 22.94 2.37 -32.44
C ASP A 259 23.04 2.78 -33.92
N ASN A 260 22.24 2.17 -34.80
CA ASN A 260 22.18 2.55 -36.21
C ASN A 260 21.67 3.99 -36.43
N ARG A 261 20.73 4.46 -35.61
CA ARG A 261 20.21 5.83 -35.69
C ARG A 261 21.19 6.86 -35.13
N PHE A 262 21.90 6.49 -34.07
CA PHE A 262 22.83 7.35 -33.33
C PHE A 262 24.25 6.76 -33.31
N PRO A 263 24.91 6.66 -34.49
CA PRO A 263 26.18 5.96 -34.60
C PRO A 263 27.30 6.71 -33.85
N GLY A 264 28.14 5.94 -33.17
CA GLY A 264 29.34 6.47 -32.50
C GLY A 264 29.19 6.71 -31.00
N LEU A 265 27.97 6.71 -30.46
CA LEU A 265 27.72 6.87 -29.02
C LEU A 265 28.19 5.68 -28.17
N LEU A 266 28.38 4.51 -28.80
CA LEU A 266 28.89 3.28 -28.17
C LEU A 266 30.38 3.02 -28.44
N ASN A 267 31.00 3.74 -29.39
CA ASN A 267 32.35 3.46 -29.88
C ASN A 267 33.47 4.24 -29.17
N ILE A 268 33.13 5.23 -28.34
CA ILE A 268 34.11 5.99 -27.57
C ILE A 268 34.62 5.12 -26.42
N SER A 269 35.92 5.09 -26.14
CA SER A 269 36.49 4.29 -25.04
C SER A 269 35.92 4.63 -23.65
N SER A 270 35.33 5.82 -23.48
CA SER A 270 34.61 6.27 -22.28
C SER A 270 33.10 5.99 -22.29
N SER A 271 32.55 5.33 -23.31
CA SER A 271 31.11 5.07 -23.49
C SER A 271 30.52 3.95 -22.60
N ALA A 272 31.18 3.54 -21.52
CA ALA A 272 30.73 2.41 -20.70
C ALA A 272 29.31 2.65 -20.15
N THR A 273 29.05 3.87 -19.65
CA THR A 273 27.73 4.30 -19.18
C THR A 273 26.72 4.34 -20.32
N SER A 274 27.06 4.99 -21.45
CA SER A 274 26.20 5.06 -22.65
C SER A 274 25.75 3.67 -23.12
N ARG A 275 26.67 2.69 -23.14
CA ARG A 275 26.36 1.28 -23.41
C ARG A 275 25.43 0.70 -22.36
N GLN A 276 25.72 0.90 -21.09
CA GLN A 276 24.92 0.38 -19.98
C GLN A 276 23.47 0.92 -20.01
N LEU A 277 23.27 2.23 -20.21
CA LEU A 277 21.94 2.84 -20.28
C LEU A 277 21.13 2.26 -21.46
N LEU A 278 21.77 2.07 -22.62
CA LEU A 278 21.13 1.47 -23.79
C LEU A 278 20.75 0.00 -23.54
N PHE A 279 21.68 -0.81 -22.99
CA PHE A 279 21.41 -2.23 -22.71
C PHE A 279 20.26 -2.40 -21.73
N ILE A 280 20.23 -1.62 -20.64
CA ILE A 280 19.14 -1.71 -19.66
C ILE A 280 17.82 -1.29 -20.29
N SER A 281 17.80 -0.21 -21.09
CA SER A 281 16.61 0.22 -21.82
C SER A 281 16.14 -0.87 -22.82
N ALA A 282 17.05 -1.52 -23.52
CA ALA A 282 16.73 -2.58 -24.46
C ALA A 282 16.21 -3.85 -23.78
N GLU A 283 16.78 -4.24 -22.64
CA GLU A 283 16.30 -5.35 -21.81
C GLU A 283 14.92 -5.07 -21.22
N ASN A 284 14.63 -3.82 -20.86
CA ASN A 284 13.32 -3.50 -20.28
C ASN A 284 12.17 -3.57 -21.30
N PHE A 285 12.44 -3.18 -22.56
CA PHE A 285 11.42 -3.13 -23.63
C PHE A 285 11.48 -4.29 -24.61
N GLY A 286 12.52 -5.13 -24.53
CA GLY A 286 12.70 -6.26 -25.40
C GLY A 286 11.88 -7.48 -24.99
N ARG A 287 11.49 -8.28 -25.98
CA ARG A 287 10.81 -9.56 -25.77
C ARG A 287 11.69 -10.50 -24.96
N GLY A 288 11.21 -10.88 -23.78
CA GLY A 288 11.89 -11.84 -22.89
C GLY A 288 13.00 -11.24 -22.03
N GLY A 289 13.16 -9.92 -22.00
CA GLY A 289 14.07 -9.25 -21.06
C GLY A 289 13.51 -9.22 -19.63
N THR A 290 14.35 -8.78 -18.69
CA THR A 290 14.11 -8.89 -17.23
C THR A 290 13.01 -7.98 -16.68
N ARG A 291 12.43 -7.09 -17.51
CA ARG A 291 11.25 -6.24 -17.23
C ARG A 291 11.13 -5.84 -15.77
N GLN A 292 12.08 -5.02 -15.32
CA GLN A 292 12.08 -4.57 -13.94
C GLN A 292 11.03 -3.46 -13.80
N ILE A 293 9.93 -3.82 -13.15
CA ILE A 293 8.92 -2.86 -12.70
C ILE A 293 9.43 -2.31 -11.37
N HIS A 294 9.80 -1.03 -11.35
CA HIS A 294 10.31 -0.39 -10.13
C HIS A 294 9.24 -0.15 -9.04
N TYR A 295 7.93 -0.43 -9.27
CA TYR A 295 6.85 -0.37 -8.23
C TYR A 295 5.63 -1.29 -8.55
N LEU A 296 5.20 -2.17 -7.64
CA LEU A 296 4.16 -3.19 -7.91
C LEU A 296 2.76 -2.95 -7.29
N GLU A 297 1.75 -3.34 -8.09
CA GLU A 297 0.31 -3.61 -7.87
C GLU A 297 -0.72 -2.46 -7.83
N LEU A 298 -0.59 -1.44 -6.99
CA LEU A 298 -1.55 -0.32 -7.00
C LEU A 298 -1.39 0.57 -8.25
N THR A 299 -0.17 0.61 -8.79
CA THR A 299 0.22 1.34 -10.00
C THR A 299 -0.54 0.88 -11.23
N ASN A 300 -0.89 -0.40 -11.38
CA ASN A 300 -1.52 -0.89 -12.61
C ASN A 300 -2.99 -0.46 -12.76
N ILE A 301 -3.77 -0.56 -11.67
CA ILE A 301 -5.16 -0.06 -11.66
C ILE A 301 -5.16 1.47 -11.69
N ALA A 302 -4.27 2.09 -10.91
CA ALA A 302 -4.17 3.55 -10.84
C ALA A 302 -3.75 4.18 -12.17
N ALA A 303 -2.79 3.56 -12.88
CA ALA A 303 -2.33 4.01 -14.18
C ALA A 303 -3.38 3.79 -15.27
N GLU A 304 -4.12 2.67 -15.25
CA GLU A 304 -5.12 2.40 -16.27
C GLU A 304 -6.40 3.25 -16.11
N LEU A 305 -6.76 3.60 -14.87
CA LEU A 305 -7.98 4.36 -14.55
C LEU A 305 -7.72 5.84 -14.21
N ASP A 306 -6.48 6.32 -14.39
CA ASP A 306 -6.05 7.69 -14.10
C ASP A 306 -6.44 8.15 -12.68
N MET A 307 -5.98 7.37 -11.69
CA MET A 307 -6.30 7.55 -10.27
C MET A 307 -5.13 8.21 -9.53
N THR A 308 -5.45 9.18 -8.68
CA THR A 308 -4.48 9.71 -7.70
C THR A 308 -4.18 8.66 -6.63
N ALA A 309 -3.07 8.80 -5.90
CA ALA A 309 -2.75 7.92 -4.77
C ALA A 309 -3.89 7.84 -3.73
N THR A 310 -4.57 8.96 -3.48
CA THR A 310 -5.73 9.04 -2.59
C THR A 310 -6.93 8.28 -3.13
N GLU A 311 -7.21 8.37 -4.43
CA GLU A 311 -8.31 7.64 -5.07
C GLU A 311 -8.07 6.13 -5.09
N SER A 312 -6.82 5.70 -5.29
CA SER A 312 -6.42 4.28 -5.25
C SER A 312 -6.55 3.68 -3.84
N ALA A 313 -6.08 4.41 -2.82
CA ALA A 313 -6.26 4.02 -1.42
C ALA A 313 -7.76 3.96 -1.04
N MET A 314 -8.57 4.90 -1.55
CA MET A 314 -10.01 4.90 -1.37
C MET A 314 -10.66 3.69 -2.06
N ALA A 315 -10.27 3.34 -3.29
CA ALA A 315 -10.81 2.19 -4.00
C ALA A 315 -10.57 0.86 -3.28
N LEU A 316 -9.43 0.73 -2.58
CA LEU A 316 -9.12 -0.44 -1.77
C LEU A 316 -9.92 -0.45 -0.45
N SER A 317 -9.92 0.67 0.26
CA SER A 317 -10.47 0.77 1.62
C SER A 317 -12.00 0.88 1.65
N ILE A 318 -12.64 1.41 0.60
CA ILE A 318 -14.11 1.59 0.54
C ILE A 318 -14.88 0.27 0.64
N TYR A 319 -14.26 -0.85 0.24
CA TYR A 319 -14.83 -2.17 0.41
C TYR A 319 -15.02 -2.52 1.90
N LEU A 320 -14.03 -2.20 2.75
CA LEU A 320 -14.10 -2.42 4.21
C LEU A 320 -15.11 -1.48 4.88
N LEU A 321 -15.24 -0.25 4.38
CA LEU A 321 -16.30 0.65 4.85
C LEU A 321 -17.69 0.08 4.56
N ALA A 322 -17.88 -0.50 3.38
CA ALA A 322 -19.14 -1.15 3.03
C ALA A 322 -19.44 -2.38 3.89
N THR A 323 -18.42 -3.15 4.29
CA THR A 323 -18.61 -4.29 5.21
C THR A 323 -18.93 -3.86 6.64
N ALA A 324 -18.71 -2.60 7.01
CA ALA A 324 -19.23 -2.02 8.26
C ALA A 324 -20.74 -1.75 8.17
N LEU A 325 -21.19 -1.12 7.07
CA LEU A 325 -22.57 -0.67 6.92
C LEU A 325 -23.55 -1.79 6.54
N GLY A 326 -23.13 -2.74 5.72
CA GLY A 326 -23.97 -3.82 5.22
C GLY A 326 -24.62 -4.70 6.30
N PRO A 327 -23.90 -5.17 7.34
CA PRO A 327 -24.47 -5.99 8.40
C PRO A 327 -25.64 -5.32 9.13
N LEU A 328 -25.60 -3.99 9.29
CA LEU A 328 -26.65 -3.20 9.96
C LEU A 328 -28.00 -3.31 9.25
N VAL A 329 -28.00 -3.58 7.95
CA VAL A 329 -29.21 -3.75 7.13
C VAL A 329 -29.51 -5.24 6.95
N ILE A 330 -28.51 -6.04 6.56
CA ILE A 330 -28.68 -7.45 6.21
C ILE A 330 -29.07 -8.29 7.43
N GLY A 331 -28.47 -8.03 8.60
CA GLY A 331 -28.76 -8.75 9.85
C GLY A 331 -30.24 -8.70 10.22
N PRO A 332 -30.83 -7.50 10.41
CA PRO A 332 -32.26 -7.38 10.73
C PRO A 332 -33.20 -7.90 9.64
N LEU A 333 -32.86 -7.70 8.36
CA LEU A 333 -33.67 -8.22 7.27
C LEU A 333 -33.74 -9.75 7.29
N SER A 334 -32.65 -10.43 7.69
CA SER A 334 -32.64 -11.88 7.82
C SER A 334 -33.50 -12.42 8.98
N GLU A 335 -33.78 -11.59 9.99
CA GLU A 335 -34.70 -11.91 11.09
C GLU A 335 -36.18 -11.72 10.68
N ILE A 336 -36.46 -10.97 9.61
CA ILE A 336 -37.83 -10.76 9.10
C ILE A 336 -38.15 -11.74 7.97
N TYR A 337 -37.27 -11.78 6.96
CA TYR A 337 -37.51 -12.48 5.70
C TYR A 337 -36.91 -13.89 5.66
N GLY A 338 -36.07 -14.25 6.63
CA GLY A 338 -35.40 -15.56 6.74
C GLY A 338 -33.91 -15.51 6.42
N ARG A 339 -33.15 -16.48 6.94
CA ARG A 339 -31.69 -16.54 6.72
C ARG A 339 -31.37 -16.91 5.27
N GLN A 340 -32.08 -17.90 4.74
CA GLN A 340 -31.78 -18.46 3.41
C GLN A 340 -31.98 -17.42 2.30
N VAL A 341 -33.14 -16.75 2.29
CA VAL A 341 -33.48 -15.78 1.24
C VAL A 341 -32.51 -14.60 1.24
N VAL A 342 -32.18 -14.09 2.43
CA VAL A 342 -31.29 -12.94 2.57
C VAL A 342 -29.84 -13.31 2.23
N LEU A 343 -29.38 -14.51 2.56
CA LEU A 343 -28.06 -15.01 2.18
C LEU A 343 -27.91 -15.10 0.65
N HIS A 344 -28.89 -15.69 -0.05
CA HIS A 344 -28.85 -15.79 -1.51
C HIS A 344 -28.98 -14.42 -2.19
N ALA A 345 -29.86 -13.55 -1.70
CA ALA A 345 -30.01 -12.20 -2.23
C ALA A 345 -28.72 -11.40 -2.10
N SER A 346 -28.04 -11.47 -0.94
CA SER A 346 -26.78 -10.77 -0.70
C SER A 346 -25.62 -11.37 -1.50
N SER A 347 -25.60 -12.69 -1.65
CA SER A 347 -24.63 -13.40 -2.49
C SER A 347 -24.77 -13.04 -3.98
N ALA A 348 -26.00 -12.97 -4.49
CA ALA A 348 -26.27 -12.56 -5.87
C ALA A 348 -25.92 -11.07 -6.08
N TRP A 349 -26.21 -10.22 -5.09
CA TRP A 349 -25.82 -8.82 -5.09
C TRP A 349 -24.29 -8.67 -5.19
N PHE A 350 -23.55 -9.35 -4.32
CA PHE A 350 -22.08 -9.36 -4.39
C PHE A 350 -21.58 -9.82 -5.77
N LEU A 351 -22.12 -10.91 -6.31
CA LEU A 351 -21.73 -11.43 -7.62
C LEU A 351 -21.90 -10.38 -8.73
N VAL A 352 -23.06 -9.73 -8.81
CA VAL A 352 -23.34 -8.71 -9.85
C VAL A 352 -22.35 -7.55 -9.77
N TRP A 353 -22.13 -7.00 -8.57
CA TRP A 353 -21.25 -5.84 -8.39
C TRP A 353 -19.76 -6.19 -8.50
N ASN A 354 -19.36 -7.40 -8.10
CA ASN A 354 -18.00 -7.87 -8.24
C ASN A 354 -17.64 -8.15 -9.72
N VAL A 355 -18.57 -8.72 -10.50
CA VAL A 355 -18.43 -8.83 -11.96
C VAL A 355 -18.28 -7.44 -12.59
N LEU A 356 -19.08 -6.46 -12.14
CA LEU A 356 -18.98 -5.09 -12.64
C LEU A 356 -17.60 -4.45 -12.36
N CYS A 357 -16.95 -4.79 -11.24
CA CYS A 357 -15.58 -4.32 -10.97
C CYS A 357 -14.59 -4.81 -12.02
N GLY A 358 -14.72 -6.06 -12.49
CA GLY A 358 -13.87 -6.59 -13.56
C GLY A 358 -14.10 -5.93 -14.93
N PHE A 359 -15.28 -5.36 -15.16
CA PHE A 359 -15.60 -4.58 -16.37
C PHE A 359 -15.46 -3.07 -16.17
N ALA A 360 -14.94 -2.60 -15.03
CA ALA A 360 -14.79 -1.18 -14.78
C ALA A 360 -13.76 -0.55 -15.72
N THR A 361 -14.16 0.54 -16.37
CA THR A 361 -13.32 1.36 -17.26
C THR A 361 -13.10 2.77 -16.72
N THR A 362 -13.72 3.11 -15.59
CA THR A 362 -13.54 4.41 -14.92
C THR A 362 -13.34 4.20 -13.43
N LYS A 363 -12.58 5.11 -12.80
CA LYS A 363 -12.36 5.11 -11.34
C LYS A 363 -13.64 5.19 -10.53
N GLY A 364 -14.60 6.01 -10.96
CA GLY A 364 -15.90 6.15 -10.30
C GLY A 364 -16.71 4.85 -10.31
N THR A 365 -16.75 4.16 -11.46
CA THR A 365 -17.42 2.86 -11.58
C THR A 365 -16.76 1.82 -10.68
N LEU A 366 -15.43 1.75 -10.65
CA LEU A 366 -14.72 0.79 -9.81
C LEU A 366 -14.99 1.03 -8.32
N ILE A 367 -14.88 2.28 -7.85
CA ILE A 367 -15.11 2.65 -6.45
C ILE A 367 -16.55 2.36 -6.03
N ALA A 368 -17.54 2.76 -6.84
CA ALA A 368 -18.95 2.50 -6.55
C ALA A 368 -19.26 0.99 -6.55
N ALA A 369 -18.77 0.25 -7.54
CA ALA A 369 -18.96 -1.19 -7.62
C ALA A 369 -18.29 -1.93 -6.46
N ARG A 370 -17.09 -1.50 -6.02
CA ARG A 370 -16.39 -2.03 -4.84
C ARG A 370 -17.21 -1.83 -3.57
N PHE A 371 -17.76 -0.63 -3.36
CA PHE A 371 -18.62 -0.36 -2.21
C PHE A 371 -19.86 -1.27 -2.21
N LEU A 372 -20.55 -1.38 -3.35
CA LEU A 372 -21.76 -2.19 -3.44
C LEU A 372 -21.47 -3.69 -3.34
N ALA A 373 -20.33 -4.15 -3.86
CA ALA A 373 -19.86 -5.52 -3.66
C ALA A 373 -19.58 -5.79 -2.18
N GLY A 374 -18.83 -4.91 -1.49
CA GLY A 374 -18.55 -5.05 -0.06
C GLY A 374 -19.81 -5.10 0.80
N PHE A 375 -20.84 -4.35 0.42
CA PHE A 375 -22.15 -4.39 1.09
C PHE A 375 -22.76 -5.80 1.02
N GLY A 376 -22.76 -6.44 -0.15
CA GLY A 376 -23.26 -7.82 -0.31
C GLY A 376 -22.40 -8.86 0.39
N ALA A 377 -21.07 -8.73 0.30
CA ALA A 377 -20.13 -9.66 0.93
C ALA A 377 -20.24 -9.67 2.46
N SER A 378 -20.65 -8.54 3.05
CA SER A 378 -20.80 -8.38 4.50
C SER A 378 -21.84 -9.30 5.15
N ALA A 379 -22.71 -9.92 4.35
CA ALA A 379 -23.77 -10.81 4.79
C ALA A 379 -23.26 -11.94 5.69
N ILE A 380 -22.06 -12.47 5.40
CA ILE A 380 -21.44 -13.56 6.17
C ILE A 380 -21.22 -13.19 7.64
N TYR A 381 -20.91 -11.93 7.93
CA TYR A 381 -20.64 -11.48 9.30
C TYR A 381 -21.90 -11.36 10.15
N ALA A 382 -23.05 -11.00 9.54
CA ALA A 382 -24.33 -10.90 10.25
C ALA A 382 -25.07 -12.25 10.33
N LEU A 383 -25.03 -13.03 9.25
CA LEU A 383 -25.80 -14.26 9.12
C LEU A 383 -25.09 -15.46 9.75
N GLY A 384 -23.75 -15.53 9.69
CA GLY A 384 -22.99 -16.69 10.16
C GLY A 384 -23.30 -17.06 11.61
N GLY A 385 -23.21 -16.08 12.51
CA GLY A 385 -23.54 -16.27 13.93
C GLY A 385 -25.02 -16.63 14.15
N GLY A 386 -25.94 -16.04 13.37
CA GLY A 386 -27.37 -16.34 13.44
C GLY A 386 -27.70 -17.78 13.03
N VAL A 387 -27.15 -18.24 11.90
CA VAL A 387 -27.33 -19.61 11.39
C VAL A 387 -26.73 -20.64 12.34
N LEU A 388 -25.53 -20.38 12.87
CA LEU A 388 -24.93 -21.26 13.88
C LEU A 388 -25.77 -21.30 15.16
N GLY A 389 -26.30 -20.15 15.58
CA GLY A 389 -27.29 -19.98 16.64
C GLY A 389 -28.52 -20.86 16.48
N ASP A 390 -29.07 -20.89 15.26
CA ASP A 390 -30.31 -21.59 14.90
C ASP A 390 -30.13 -23.12 14.82
N ILE A 391 -28.98 -23.61 14.34
CA ILE A 391 -28.75 -25.04 14.04
C ILE A 391 -28.14 -25.80 15.23
N TRP A 392 -27.18 -25.20 15.92
CA TRP A 392 -26.37 -25.88 16.93
C TRP A 392 -26.80 -25.52 18.34
N ARG A 393 -26.85 -26.53 19.21
CA ARG A 393 -27.13 -26.35 20.64
C ARG A 393 -25.99 -25.60 21.33
N PRO A 394 -26.24 -24.88 22.44
CA PRO A 394 -25.20 -24.14 23.16
C PRO A 394 -23.98 -24.98 23.57
N GLU A 395 -24.16 -26.27 23.88
CA GLU A 395 -23.07 -27.16 24.32
C GLU A 395 -22.13 -27.58 23.18
N GLN A 396 -22.54 -27.40 21.92
CA GLN A 396 -21.77 -27.74 20.73
C GLN A 396 -21.28 -26.48 19.98
N ARG A 397 -21.43 -25.31 20.61
CA ARG A 397 -21.16 -24.01 20.00
C ARG A 397 -19.70 -23.89 19.57
N GLY A 398 -18.76 -24.37 20.38
CA GLY A 398 -17.33 -24.33 20.08
C GLY A 398 -16.95 -25.16 18.89
N ARG A 399 -17.44 -26.40 18.80
CA ARG A 399 -17.25 -27.23 17.61
C ARG A 399 -17.89 -26.61 16.37
N SER A 400 -19.10 -26.06 16.50
CA SER A 400 -19.79 -25.42 15.38
C SER A 400 -19.00 -24.24 14.81
N MET A 401 -18.48 -23.38 15.68
CA MET A 401 -17.69 -22.22 15.30
C MET A 401 -16.31 -22.62 14.80
N GLY A 402 -15.67 -23.60 15.42
CA GLY A 402 -14.37 -24.12 14.97
C GLY A 402 -14.45 -24.64 13.54
N VAL A 403 -15.48 -25.42 13.22
CA VAL A 403 -15.68 -25.93 11.85
C VAL A 403 -16.08 -24.80 10.89
N TYR A 404 -16.96 -23.89 11.30
CA TYR A 404 -17.38 -22.76 10.47
C TYR A 404 -16.19 -21.86 10.09
N LEU A 405 -15.32 -21.55 11.04
CA LEU A 405 -14.17 -20.68 10.83
C LEU A 405 -13.10 -21.33 9.93
N LEU A 406 -13.03 -22.66 9.81
CA LEU A 406 -12.13 -23.31 8.84
C LEU A 406 -12.32 -22.77 7.42
N ILE A 407 -13.57 -22.52 7.00
CA ILE A 407 -13.89 -22.20 5.61
C ILE A 407 -13.36 -20.81 5.21
N PRO A 408 -13.68 -19.71 5.94
CA PRO A 408 -13.07 -18.40 5.68
C PRO A 408 -11.55 -18.40 5.80
N LEU A 409 -10.99 -19.15 6.75
CA LEU A 409 -9.54 -19.20 7.00
C LEU A 409 -8.80 -19.92 5.87
N LEU A 410 -9.35 -21.03 5.37
CA LEU A 410 -8.82 -21.71 4.20
C LEU A 410 -9.01 -20.87 2.94
N GLY A 411 -10.12 -20.12 2.81
CA GLY A 411 -10.29 -19.15 1.74
C GLY A 411 -9.24 -18.02 1.78
N ALA A 412 -8.94 -17.53 2.98
CA ALA A 412 -7.89 -16.54 3.25
C ALA A 412 -6.47 -17.10 3.24
N ALA A 413 -6.27 -18.42 3.13
CA ALA A 413 -4.94 -19.05 3.01
C ALA A 413 -4.66 -19.56 1.60
N VAL A 414 -5.65 -20.20 0.98
CA VAL A 414 -5.54 -21.00 -0.26
C VAL A 414 -6.23 -20.31 -1.44
N GLY A 415 -7.33 -19.60 -1.21
CA GLY A 415 -8.25 -19.16 -2.26
C GLY A 415 -7.77 -17.93 -3.04
N GLU A 416 -7.65 -16.78 -2.39
CA GLU A 416 -7.34 -15.50 -3.06
C GLU A 416 -6.27 -14.68 -2.34
N CYS A 417 -5.84 -15.15 -1.17
CA CYS A 417 -4.66 -14.63 -0.52
C CYS A 417 -3.42 -14.99 -1.35
N PRO A 418 -2.35 -14.18 -1.23
CA PRO A 418 -1.35 -13.82 -2.25
C PRO A 418 -0.74 -14.88 -3.15
N ILE A 419 -0.96 -16.17 -2.91
CA ILE A 419 -0.59 -17.26 -3.80
C ILE A 419 -1.39 -17.14 -5.10
N ILE A 420 -2.72 -17.22 -5.05
CA ILE A 420 -3.52 -17.11 -6.29
C ILE A 420 -3.53 -15.65 -6.77
N GLY A 421 -3.67 -14.69 -5.85
CA GLY A 421 -3.65 -13.26 -6.17
C GLY A 421 -2.32 -12.79 -6.80
N GLY A 422 -1.19 -13.14 -6.20
CA GLY A 422 0.14 -12.76 -6.68
C GLY A 422 0.52 -13.45 -7.99
N PHE A 423 0.14 -14.72 -8.19
CA PHE A 423 0.34 -15.38 -9.49
C PHE A 423 -0.57 -14.82 -10.59
N ILE A 424 -1.83 -14.48 -10.26
CA ILE A 424 -2.73 -13.79 -11.21
C ILE A 424 -2.16 -12.40 -11.54
N ALA A 425 -1.66 -11.66 -10.55
CA ALA A 425 -1.07 -10.33 -10.77
C ALA A 425 0.23 -10.39 -11.58
N ALA A 426 1.07 -11.40 -11.35
CA ALA A 426 2.34 -11.59 -12.07
C ALA A 426 2.16 -12.06 -13.53
N HIS A 427 1.09 -12.80 -13.83
CA HIS A 427 0.93 -13.45 -15.13
C HIS A 427 -0.31 -13.01 -15.93
N THR A 428 -1.20 -12.19 -15.36
CA THR A 428 -2.44 -11.76 -16.01
C THR A 428 -2.77 -10.29 -15.71
N THR A 429 -4.02 -9.86 -15.95
CA THR A 429 -4.48 -8.51 -15.66
C THR A 429 -5.22 -8.45 -14.33
N TRP A 430 -5.25 -7.29 -13.69
CA TRP A 430 -5.97 -7.08 -12.43
C TRP A 430 -7.47 -7.42 -12.51
N ARG A 431 -8.07 -7.38 -13.71
CA ARG A 431 -9.48 -7.74 -13.94
C ARG A 431 -9.77 -9.21 -13.67
N TRP A 432 -8.80 -10.09 -13.92
CA TRP A 432 -8.96 -11.52 -13.66
C TRP A 432 -9.15 -11.82 -12.17
N MET A 433 -8.64 -10.98 -11.26
CA MET A 433 -8.93 -11.10 -9.83
C MET A 433 -10.43 -10.97 -9.54
N PHE A 434 -11.15 -10.12 -10.28
CA PHE A 434 -12.59 -9.94 -10.15
C PHE A 434 -13.42 -11.01 -10.87
N TRP A 435 -12.88 -11.59 -11.94
CA TRP A 435 -13.59 -12.66 -12.66
C TRP A 435 -13.43 -14.00 -11.96
N SER A 436 -12.26 -14.34 -11.44
CA SER A 436 -12.02 -15.58 -10.70
C SER A 436 -12.88 -15.67 -9.44
N THR A 437 -12.87 -14.61 -8.62
CA THR A 437 -13.78 -14.40 -7.46
C THR A 437 -15.24 -14.63 -7.85
N SER A 438 -15.67 -14.03 -8.96
CA SER A 438 -17.05 -14.11 -9.43
C SER A 438 -17.44 -15.52 -9.89
N ILE A 439 -16.55 -16.23 -10.59
CA ILE A 439 -16.78 -17.61 -11.02
C ILE A 439 -16.92 -18.52 -9.79
N PHE A 440 -16.01 -18.40 -8.83
CA PHE A 440 -16.06 -19.16 -7.59
C PHE A 440 -17.35 -18.88 -6.82
N GLN A 441 -17.71 -17.60 -6.66
CA GLN A 441 -18.95 -17.19 -6.01
C GLN A 441 -20.19 -17.75 -6.73
N ALA A 442 -20.24 -17.71 -8.06
CA ALA A 442 -21.37 -18.26 -8.82
C ALA A 442 -21.51 -19.77 -8.59
N ALA A 443 -20.39 -20.51 -8.58
CA ALA A 443 -20.39 -21.93 -8.26
C ALA A 443 -20.90 -22.18 -6.82
N MET A 444 -20.47 -21.38 -5.85
CA MET A 444 -20.92 -21.49 -4.45
C MET A 444 -22.40 -21.15 -4.27
N ILE A 445 -22.93 -20.17 -5.01
CA ILE A 445 -24.37 -19.87 -5.02
C ILE A 445 -25.15 -21.07 -5.54
N LEU A 446 -24.72 -21.69 -6.65
CA LEU A 446 -25.38 -22.88 -7.19
C LEU A 446 -25.42 -24.03 -6.19
N VAL A 447 -24.30 -24.32 -5.53
CA VAL A 447 -24.24 -25.35 -4.47
C VAL A 447 -25.18 -24.98 -3.31
N SER A 448 -25.14 -23.73 -2.87
CA SER A 448 -25.93 -23.24 -1.75
C SER A 448 -27.44 -23.36 -1.99
N LEU A 449 -27.92 -23.14 -3.22
CA LEU A 449 -29.35 -23.25 -3.56
C LEU A 449 -29.92 -24.65 -3.27
N PHE A 450 -29.12 -25.70 -3.39
CA PHE A 450 -29.55 -27.08 -3.15
C PHE A 450 -29.23 -27.57 -1.73
N SER A 451 -28.21 -27.01 -1.08
CA SER A 451 -27.69 -27.52 0.19
C SER A 451 -28.14 -26.74 1.44
N PHE A 452 -28.64 -25.51 1.30
CA PHE A 452 -28.89 -24.62 2.44
C PHE A 452 -30.39 -24.37 2.69
N PRO A 453 -31.08 -25.17 3.52
CA PRO A 453 -32.47 -24.93 3.88
C PRO A 453 -32.62 -23.78 4.88
N GLU A 454 -33.83 -23.21 4.97
CA GLU A 454 -34.16 -22.16 5.93
C GLU A 454 -33.92 -22.63 7.38
N SER A 455 -33.03 -21.93 8.09
CA SER A 455 -32.69 -22.22 9.49
C SER A 455 -33.54 -21.44 10.49
N TYR A 456 -34.15 -20.31 10.09
CA TYR A 456 -34.79 -19.42 11.06
C TYR A 456 -36.11 -19.99 11.61
N GLY A 457 -36.07 -20.48 12.85
CA GLY A 457 -37.19 -21.18 13.48
C GLY A 457 -38.49 -20.38 13.53
N ALA A 458 -38.43 -19.07 13.84
CA ALA A 458 -39.62 -18.24 13.91
C ALA A 458 -40.34 -18.12 12.56
N LEU A 459 -39.60 -18.03 11.45
CA LEU A 459 -40.18 -18.01 10.11
C LEU A 459 -40.72 -19.37 9.69
N VAL A 460 -40.03 -20.46 10.02
CA VAL A 460 -40.51 -21.83 9.78
C VAL A 460 -41.85 -22.06 10.49
N LEU A 461 -41.96 -21.66 11.77
CA LEU A 461 -43.20 -21.73 12.53
C LEU A 461 -44.29 -20.84 11.94
N ARG A 462 -43.94 -19.64 11.45
CA ARG A 462 -44.87 -18.73 10.78
C ARG A 462 -45.45 -19.34 9.50
N ARG A 463 -44.59 -19.96 8.67
CA ARG A 463 -45.01 -20.69 7.45
C ARG A 463 -45.90 -21.89 7.81
N ARG A 464 -45.58 -22.63 8.88
CA ARG A 464 -46.40 -23.75 9.36
C ARG A 464 -47.76 -23.29 9.88
N ALA A 465 -47.81 -22.21 10.66
CA ALA A 465 -49.07 -21.62 11.14
C ALA A 465 -49.93 -21.14 9.96
N ALA A 466 -49.34 -20.49 8.96
CA ALA A 466 -50.05 -20.08 7.75
C ALA A 466 -50.62 -21.27 6.96
N ARG A 467 -49.87 -22.38 6.85
CA ARG A 467 -50.36 -23.62 6.24
C ARG A 467 -51.53 -24.20 7.02
N LEU A 468 -51.42 -24.31 8.34
CA LEU A 468 -52.49 -24.82 9.20
C LEU A 468 -53.76 -23.96 9.13
N ARG A 469 -53.63 -22.62 9.08
CA ARG A 469 -54.78 -21.72 8.85
C ARG A 469 -55.47 -22.00 7.52
N LYS A 470 -54.71 -22.30 6.47
CA LYS A 470 -55.24 -22.61 5.14
C LYS A 470 -55.91 -23.99 5.08
N GLU A 471 -55.37 -24.99 5.80
CA GLU A 471 -55.88 -26.37 5.80
C GLU A 471 -57.10 -26.55 6.72
N THR A 472 -57.07 -25.94 7.92
CA THR A 472 -58.13 -26.11 8.93
C THR A 472 -59.23 -25.05 8.85
N GLY A 473 -58.95 -23.90 8.23
CA GLY A 473 -59.84 -22.73 8.27
C GLY A 473 -59.87 -22.01 9.62
N GLU A 474 -59.14 -22.47 10.63
CA GLU A 474 -59.18 -21.92 11.98
C GLU A 474 -58.14 -20.80 12.17
N ALA A 475 -58.60 -19.59 12.47
CA ALA A 475 -57.75 -18.41 12.67
C ALA A 475 -56.93 -18.41 13.97
N ARG A 476 -57.13 -19.41 14.85
CA ARG A 476 -56.46 -19.51 16.17
C ARG A 476 -54.97 -19.87 16.08
N TYR A 477 -54.54 -20.49 14.99
CA TYR A 477 -53.13 -20.84 14.78
C TYR A 477 -52.33 -19.57 14.44
N ARG A 478 -51.73 -18.96 15.46
CA ARG A 478 -50.81 -17.81 15.35
C ARG A 478 -49.54 -18.09 16.13
N THR A 479 -48.40 -17.62 15.61
CA THR A 479 -47.14 -17.67 16.35
C THR A 479 -47.08 -16.56 17.42
N ALA A 480 -46.20 -16.71 18.41
CA ALA A 480 -45.98 -15.68 19.42
C ALA A 480 -45.57 -14.33 18.79
N GLY A 481 -44.70 -14.35 17.78
CA GLY A 481 -44.30 -13.17 17.01
C GLY A 481 -45.47 -12.51 16.26
N GLU A 482 -46.31 -13.30 15.57
CA GLU A 482 -47.50 -12.77 14.89
C GLU A 482 -48.50 -12.11 15.84
N ARG A 483 -48.56 -12.56 17.10
CA ARG A 483 -49.44 -11.98 18.12
C ARG A 483 -48.87 -10.67 18.68
N LEU A 484 -47.56 -10.55 18.84
CA LEU A 484 -46.88 -9.34 19.30
C LEU A 484 -46.84 -8.22 18.24
N GLU A 485 -46.89 -8.60 16.96
CA GLU A 485 -46.85 -7.67 15.81
C GLU A 485 -48.22 -7.43 15.18
N ALA A 486 -49.30 -8.00 15.71
CA ALA A 486 -50.63 -8.01 15.10
C ALA A 486 -51.18 -6.61 14.74
N ASP A 487 -50.87 -5.60 15.56
CA ASP A 487 -51.38 -4.23 15.41
C ASP A 487 -50.38 -3.28 14.73
N ARG A 488 -49.29 -3.80 14.16
CA ARG A 488 -48.21 -2.98 13.59
C ARG A 488 -48.20 -3.03 12.07
N SER A 489 -47.89 -1.90 11.44
CA SER A 489 -47.67 -1.86 9.99
C SER A 489 -46.37 -2.56 9.60
N ALA A 490 -46.29 -3.05 8.36
CA ALA A 490 -45.08 -3.69 7.85
C ALA A 490 -43.86 -2.73 7.86
N SER A 491 -44.08 -1.45 7.59
CA SER A 491 -43.04 -0.41 7.67
C SER A 491 -42.54 -0.21 9.10
N ASP A 492 -43.42 -0.28 10.11
CA ASP A 492 -43.02 -0.17 11.52
C ASP A 492 -42.18 -1.37 11.97
N VAL A 493 -42.53 -2.57 11.51
CA VAL A 493 -41.78 -3.80 11.82
C VAL A 493 -40.38 -3.72 11.20
N VAL A 494 -40.28 -3.35 9.92
CA VAL A 494 -39.01 -3.19 9.21
C VAL A 494 -38.16 -2.06 9.82
N GLY A 495 -38.75 -0.89 10.09
CA GLY A 495 -38.04 0.24 10.68
C GLY A 495 -37.49 -0.06 12.09
N ARG A 496 -38.27 -0.77 12.92
CA ARG A 496 -37.80 -1.21 14.24
C ARG A 496 -36.68 -2.24 14.15
N ALA A 497 -36.73 -3.14 13.17
CA ALA A 497 -35.67 -4.12 12.95
C ALA A 497 -34.39 -3.44 12.47
N LEU A 498 -34.45 -2.55 11.47
CA LEU A 498 -33.29 -1.84 10.94
C LEU A 498 -32.60 -0.93 11.96
N THR A 499 -33.35 -0.38 12.92
CA THR A 499 -32.78 0.42 14.01
C THR A 499 -32.20 -0.43 15.15
N ARG A 500 -32.50 -1.74 15.20
CA ARG A 500 -32.11 -2.63 16.31
C ARG A 500 -30.60 -2.73 16.51
N PRO A 501 -29.75 -2.96 15.48
CA PRO A 501 -28.30 -3.08 15.69
C PRO A 501 -27.69 -1.80 16.26
N LEU A 502 -28.10 -0.63 15.75
CA LEU A 502 -27.64 0.66 16.25
C LEU A 502 -28.08 0.91 17.70
N ARG A 503 -29.32 0.54 18.05
CA ARG A 503 -29.81 0.64 19.43
C ARG A 503 -29.07 -0.30 20.37
N LEU A 504 -28.77 -1.53 19.93
CA LEU A 504 -27.96 -2.48 20.68
C LEU A 504 -26.56 -1.92 20.93
N LEU A 505 -25.94 -1.33 19.91
CA LEU A 505 -24.63 -0.69 20.04
C LEU A 505 -24.64 0.54 20.96
N LEU A 506 -25.66 1.41 20.86
CA LEU A 506 -25.71 2.66 21.62
C LEU A 506 -26.14 2.48 23.08
N PHE A 507 -26.97 1.47 23.39
CA PHE A 507 -27.61 1.36 24.70
C PHE A 507 -27.28 0.07 25.46
N HIS A 508 -26.65 -0.92 24.84
CA HIS A 508 -26.37 -2.19 25.52
C HIS A 508 -24.87 -2.34 25.86
N PRO A 509 -24.47 -2.28 27.15
CA PRO A 509 -23.05 -2.31 27.55
C PRO A 509 -22.30 -3.55 27.09
N ILE A 510 -22.95 -4.72 27.12
CA ILE A 510 -22.37 -5.98 26.64
C ILE A 510 -21.93 -5.88 25.18
N ILE A 511 -22.75 -5.29 24.30
CA ILE A 511 -22.39 -5.10 22.89
C ILE A 511 -21.27 -4.08 22.75
N GLN A 512 -21.30 -2.98 23.50
CA GLN A 512 -20.23 -1.98 23.47
C GLN A 512 -18.87 -2.58 23.83
N VAL A 513 -18.82 -3.32 24.94
CA VAL A 513 -17.59 -3.94 25.44
C VAL A 513 -17.07 -5.00 24.46
N THR A 514 -17.94 -5.89 23.99
CA THR A 514 -17.55 -6.91 23.01
C THR A 514 -17.16 -6.31 21.66
N ALA A 515 -17.78 -5.20 21.25
CA ALA A 515 -17.46 -4.47 20.02
C ALA A 515 -16.12 -3.75 20.11
N VAL A 516 -15.80 -3.10 21.24
CA VAL A 516 -14.48 -2.48 21.46
C VAL A 516 -13.38 -3.54 21.49
N LEU A 517 -13.58 -4.62 22.26
CA LEU A 517 -12.62 -5.73 22.35
C LEU A 517 -12.36 -6.36 20.98
N SER A 518 -13.43 -6.77 20.30
CA SER A 518 -13.30 -7.42 18.99
C SER A 518 -12.80 -6.45 17.94
N GLY A 519 -13.20 -5.18 18.01
CA GLY A 519 -12.80 -4.14 17.06
C GLY A 519 -11.33 -3.79 17.16
N PHE A 520 -10.80 -3.68 18.38
CA PHE A 520 -9.37 -3.46 18.57
C PHE A 520 -8.56 -4.64 18.01
N ASN A 521 -8.90 -5.88 18.40
CA ASN A 521 -8.20 -7.07 17.90
C ASN A 521 -8.25 -7.18 16.37
N TYR A 522 -9.42 -6.95 15.77
CA TYR A 522 -9.60 -7.00 14.32
C TYR A 522 -8.86 -5.86 13.60
N GLY A 523 -8.78 -4.68 14.22
CA GLY A 523 -7.99 -3.57 13.72
C GLY A 523 -6.50 -3.90 13.67
N ILE A 524 -5.93 -4.45 14.75
CA ILE A 524 -4.52 -4.89 14.79
C ILE A 524 -4.25 -6.00 13.77
N MET A 525 -5.17 -6.96 13.65
CA MET A 525 -5.09 -8.01 12.63
C MET A 525 -4.97 -7.39 11.22
N TYR A 526 -5.79 -6.38 10.90
CA TYR A 526 -5.72 -5.69 9.61
C TYR A 526 -4.49 -4.80 9.44
N VAL A 527 -3.98 -4.19 10.51
CA VAL A 527 -2.67 -3.51 10.48
C VAL A 527 -1.61 -4.50 10.01
N THR A 528 -1.50 -5.65 10.69
CA THR A 528 -0.54 -6.69 10.31
C THR A 528 -0.78 -7.12 8.87
N LEU A 529 -1.99 -7.53 8.49
CA LEU A 529 -2.28 -8.00 7.13
C LEU A 529 -1.97 -6.95 6.05
N SER A 530 -2.18 -5.67 6.32
CA SER A 530 -1.94 -4.60 5.36
C SER A 530 -0.45 -4.29 5.16
N THR A 531 0.36 -4.41 6.21
CA THR A 531 1.80 -4.09 6.16
C THR A 531 2.67 -5.34 6.04
N PHE A 532 2.08 -6.54 6.02
CA PHE A 532 2.84 -7.79 6.07
C PHE A 532 3.70 -8.00 4.82
N SER A 533 3.13 -7.81 3.63
CA SER A 533 3.90 -7.89 2.38
C SER A 533 5.01 -6.83 2.36
N ASP A 534 4.74 -5.61 2.85
CA ASP A 534 5.73 -4.53 2.88
C ASP A 534 6.89 -4.82 3.83
N LEU A 535 6.66 -5.53 4.94
CA LEU A 535 7.73 -6.03 5.80
C LEU A 535 8.66 -6.98 5.02
N TRP A 536 8.12 -7.95 4.29
CA TRP A 536 8.92 -8.96 3.59
C TRP A 536 9.65 -8.40 2.37
N LYS A 537 9.03 -7.47 1.64
CA LYS A 537 9.68 -6.76 0.54
C LYS A 537 10.75 -5.79 1.07
N GLY A 538 10.39 -4.96 2.04
CA GLY A 538 11.24 -3.87 2.52
C GLY A 538 12.36 -4.29 3.48
N GLN A 539 12.10 -5.19 4.43
CA GLN A 539 13.12 -5.61 5.42
C GLN A 539 13.84 -6.91 5.09
N TYR A 540 13.24 -7.76 4.26
CA TYR A 540 13.77 -9.07 3.90
C TYR A 540 14.13 -9.22 2.40
N GLY A 541 13.88 -8.20 1.57
CA GLY A 541 14.25 -8.18 0.15
C GLY A 541 13.61 -9.29 -0.69
N GLN A 542 12.47 -9.84 -0.26
CA GLN A 542 11.82 -10.94 -0.94
C GLN A 542 10.96 -10.48 -2.11
N SER A 543 10.83 -11.32 -3.14
CA SER A 543 9.93 -11.07 -4.26
C SER A 543 8.46 -11.06 -3.82
N VAL A 544 7.58 -10.46 -4.63
CA VAL A 544 6.17 -10.32 -4.27
C VAL A 544 5.50 -11.68 -4.06
N GLU A 545 5.83 -12.66 -4.88
CA GLU A 545 5.30 -14.03 -4.79
C GLU A 545 5.69 -14.69 -3.47
N ILE A 546 6.96 -14.53 -3.05
CA ILE A 546 7.46 -15.11 -1.80
C ILE A 546 6.89 -14.36 -0.59
N SER A 547 6.81 -13.03 -0.66
CA SER A 547 6.16 -12.21 0.39
C SER A 547 4.71 -12.65 0.63
N GLY A 548 4.04 -13.10 -0.43
CA GLY A 548 2.70 -13.62 -0.39
C GLY A 548 2.55 -14.95 0.36
N LEU A 549 3.56 -15.83 0.27
CA LEU A 549 3.55 -17.13 0.96
C LEU A 549 3.56 -16.98 2.48
N HIS A 550 4.15 -15.91 3.01
CA HIS A 550 4.18 -15.68 4.46
C HIS A 550 2.78 -15.51 5.06
N TYR A 551 1.76 -15.09 4.30
CA TYR A 551 0.36 -15.01 4.79
C TYR A 551 -0.23 -16.38 5.20
N ILE A 552 0.42 -17.49 4.79
CA ILE A 552 0.12 -18.82 5.33
C ILE A 552 0.33 -18.84 6.85
N ALA A 553 1.33 -18.13 7.38
CA ALA A 553 1.58 -18.02 8.81
C ALA A 553 0.41 -17.37 9.55
N CYS A 554 -0.13 -16.26 9.01
CA CYS A 554 -1.33 -15.62 9.55
C CYS A 554 -2.49 -16.60 9.64
N SER A 555 -2.78 -17.28 8.52
CA SER A 555 -3.90 -18.21 8.41
C SER A 555 -3.72 -19.44 9.29
N LEU A 556 -2.49 -19.95 9.41
CA LEU A 556 -2.16 -21.10 10.24
C LEU A 556 -2.44 -20.82 11.72
N GLY A 557 -2.08 -19.62 12.21
CA GLY A 557 -2.38 -19.22 13.58
C GLY A 557 -3.87 -19.18 13.87
N GLU A 558 -4.67 -18.55 13.01
CA GLU A 558 -6.14 -18.55 13.14
C GLU A 558 -6.73 -19.98 13.03
N LEU A 559 -6.21 -20.80 12.12
CA LEU A 559 -6.67 -22.17 11.93
C LEU A 559 -6.45 -23.00 13.21
N VAL A 560 -5.22 -23.00 13.72
CA VAL A 560 -4.88 -23.73 14.96
C VAL A 560 -5.66 -23.16 16.14
N GLY A 561 -5.80 -21.83 16.23
CA GLY A 561 -6.58 -21.17 17.28
C GLY A 561 -8.04 -21.61 17.27
N SER A 562 -8.64 -21.74 16.08
CA SER A 562 -10.03 -22.18 15.95
C SER A 562 -10.23 -23.67 16.30
N GLN A 563 -9.30 -24.54 15.86
CA GLN A 563 -9.40 -25.98 16.05
C GLN A 563 -9.02 -26.43 17.47
N VAL A 564 -8.20 -25.65 18.17
CA VAL A 564 -7.92 -25.87 19.60
C VAL A 564 -9.01 -25.22 20.45
N GLY A 565 -9.39 -23.98 20.13
CA GLY A 565 -10.34 -23.18 20.91
C GLY A 565 -11.75 -23.74 20.92
N GLY A 566 -12.25 -24.27 19.80
CA GLY A 566 -13.58 -24.85 19.70
C GLY A 566 -13.82 -26.02 20.66
N PRO A 567 -13.05 -27.13 20.55
CA PRO A 567 -13.14 -28.27 21.45
C PRO A 567 -12.85 -27.91 22.91
N MET A 568 -11.86 -27.03 23.16
CA MET A 568 -11.54 -26.55 24.50
C MET A 568 -12.74 -25.83 25.13
N MET A 569 -13.43 -24.99 24.35
CA MET A 569 -14.62 -24.28 24.80
C MET A 569 -15.76 -25.23 25.16
N ASP A 570 -16.07 -26.21 24.30
CA ASP A 570 -17.14 -27.18 24.57
C ASP A 570 -16.81 -28.05 25.80
N PHE A 571 -15.55 -28.46 25.95
CA PHE A 571 -15.09 -29.26 27.09
C PHE A 571 -15.23 -28.52 28.42
N LEU A 572 -14.79 -27.25 28.48
CA LEU A 572 -14.86 -26.46 29.70
C LEU A 572 -16.29 -25.99 30.02
N TYR A 573 -17.10 -25.75 28.99
CA TYR A 573 -18.52 -25.44 29.14
C TYR A 573 -19.29 -26.64 29.68
N GLY A 574 -19.06 -27.85 29.14
CA GLY A 574 -19.72 -29.08 29.55
C GLY A 574 -19.34 -29.61 30.94
N ARG A 575 -18.23 -29.14 31.52
CA ARG A 575 -17.82 -29.47 32.90
C ARG A 575 -18.63 -28.71 33.97
N ARG A 576 -19.43 -27.72 33.60
CA ARG A 576 -20.21 -26.93 34.56
C ARG A 576 -21.59 -27.54 34.77
N GLN A 577 -22.03 -27.57 36.03
CA GLN A 577 -23.35 -28.07 36.39
C GLN A 577 -24.50 -27.16 35.91
N GLN A 578 -24.25 -25.84 35.87
CA GLN A 578 -25.18 -24.83 35.35
C GLN A 578 -24.41 -23.87 34.43
N PRO A 579 -24.26 -24.21 33.14
CA PRO A 579 -23.51 -23.37 32.23
C PRO A 579 -24.34 -22.13 31.84
N THR A 580 -23.81 -20.95 32.14
CA THR A 580 -24.37 -19.65 31.72
C THR A 580 -23.51 -19.04 30.60
N PRO A 581 -24.01 -18.05 29.84
CA PRO A 581 -23.21 -17.37 28.82
C PRO A 581 -21.87 -16.83 29.35
N GLU A 582 -21.84 -16.30 30.58
CA GLU A 582 -20.65 -15.73 31.26
C GLU A 582 -19.54 -16.77 31.44
N SER A 583 -19.87 -18.06 31.44
CA SER A 583 -18.87 -19.13 31.50
C SER A 583 -17.90 -19.11 30.31
N ARG A 584 -18.31 -18.53 29.17
CA ARG A 584 -17.46 -18.36 27.99
C ARG A 584 -16.45 -17.23 28.14
N VAL A 585 -16.77 -16.21 28.96
CA VAL A 585 -15.91 -15.02 29.14
C VAL A 585 -14.57 -15.42 29.77
N MET A 586 -14.57 -16.37 30.70
CA MET A 586 -13.35 -16.89 31.31
C MET A 586 -12.39 -17.52 30.29
N LEU A 587 -12.92 -18.03 29.18
CA LEU A 587 -12.09 -18.65 28.14
C LEU A 587 -11.33 -17.62 27.31
N MET A 588 -11.79 -16.37 27.28
CA MET A 588 -11.10 -15.29 26.55
C MET A 588 -9.69 -15.07 27.09
N PHE A 589 -9.48 -15.22 28.41
CA PHE A 589 -8.18 -14.99 29.06
C PHE A 589 -7.08 -15.92 28.57
N PHE A 590 -7.40 -17.13 28.12
CA PHE A 590 -6.41 -18.05 27.55
C PHE A 590 -5.82 -17.53 26.23
N GLY A 591 -6.57 -16.72 25.48
CA GLY A 591 -6.11 -16.12 24.23
C GLY A 591 -5.34 -14.81 24.40
N ILE A 592 -5.56 -14.07 25.49
CA ILE A 592 -4.97 -12.71 25.69
C ILE A 592 -3.44 -12.76 25.72
N VAL A 593 -2.88 -13.65 26.55
CA VAL A 593 -1.43 -13.76 26.72
C VAL A 593 -0.73 -14.13 25.40
N PRO A 594 -1.10 -15.21 24.70
CA PRO A 594 -0.46 -15.52 23.42
C PRO A 594 -0.71 -14.45 22.35
N ALA A 595 -1.87 -13.79 22.33
CA ALA A 595 -2.14 -12.74 21.34
C ALA A 595 -1.10 -11.61 21.42
N TRP A 596 -0.94 -11.04 22.62
CA TRP A 596 -0.07 -9.88 22.80
C TRP A 596 1.41 -10.25 22.92
N ALA A 597 1.73 -11.45 23.44
CA ALA A 597 3.08 -11.99 23.34
C ALA A 597 3.49 -12.22 21.88
N GLY A 598 2.56 -12.68 21.03
CA GLY A 598 2.76 -12.83 19.60
C GLY A 598 2.98 -11.49 18.90
N VAL A 599 2.20 -10.45 19.22
CA VAL A 599 2.42 -9.07 18.69
C VAL A 599 3.83 -8.59 19.04
N LEU A 600 4.27 -8.78 20.29
CA LEU A 600 5.61 -8.42 20.72
C LEU A 600 6.69 -9.23 19.99
N ALA A 601 6.51 -10.55 19.90
CA ALA A 601 7.42 -11.43 19.20
C ALA A 601 7.55 -11.02 17.73
N TYR A 602 6.44 -10.86 17.01
CA TYR A 602 6.39 -10.36 15.64
C TYR A 602 7.16 -9.04 15.50
N GLY A 603 6.84 -8.05 16.33
CA GLY A 603 7.45 -6.72 16.23
C GLY A 603 8.95 -6.71 16.46
N TRP A 604 9.45 -7.38 17.51
CA TRP A 604 10.88 -7.37 17.83
C TRP A 604 11.70 -8.30 16.93
N THR A 605 11.15 -9.46 16.54
CA THR A 605 11.84 -10.35 15.60
C THR A 605 11.96 -9.69 14.22
N ALA A 606 10.93 -8.95 13.77
CA ALA A 606 10.97 -8.14 12.56
C ALA A 606 11.97 -6.97 12.70
N GLN A 607 11.94 -6.24 13.82
CA GLN A 607 12.84 -5.11 14.07
C GLN A 607 14.32 -5.48 14.01
N TYR A 608 14.67 -6.66 14.54
CA TYR A 608 16.05 -7.16 14.55
C TYR A 608 16.40 -8.00 13.31
N ARG A 609 15.51 -8.07 12.31
CA ARG A 609 15.69 -8.86 11.07
C ARG A 609 16.14 -10.29 11.35
N LEU A 610 15.55 -10.91 12.37
CA LEU A 610 15.87 -12.30 12.69
C LEU A 610 15.39 -13.23 11.56
N HIS A 611 15.86 -14.48 11.57
CA HIS A 611 15.47 -15.46 10.56
C HIS A 611 13.95 -15.49 10.36
N TRP A 612 13.49 -15.44 9.10
CA TRP A 612 12.07 -15.27 8.71
C TRP A 612 11.11 -16.18 9.49
N LEU A 613 11.53 -17.42 9.76
CA LEU A 613 10.74 -18.40 10.53
C LEU A 613 10.35 -17.90 11.93
N LEU A 614 11.18 -17.09 12.58
CA LEU A 614 10.90 -16.52 13.91
C LEU A 614 9.84 -15.42 13.83
N VAL A 615 9.85 -14.61 12.76
CA VAL A 615 8.83 -13.59 12.52
C VAL A 615 7.49 -14.25 12.24
N ASP A 616 7.46 -15.24 11.35
CA ASP A 616 6.28 -16.04 11.06
C ASP A 616 5.75 -16.75 12.31
N ALA A 617 6.62 -17.32 13.14
CA ALA A 617 6.22 -17.93 14.41
C ALA A 617 5.57 -16.91 15.35
N GLY A 618 6.10 -15.68 15.43
CA GLY A 618 5.48 -14.59 16.18
C GLY A 618 4.07 -14.27 15.70
N VAL A 619 3.87 -14.21 14.38
CA VAL A 619 2.57 -13.96 13.75
C VAL A 619 1.59 -15.11 13.97
N VAL A 620 2.05 -16.36 13.86
CA VAL A 620 1.24 -17.54 14.17
C VAL A 620 0.73 -17.47 15.61
N VAL A 621 1.60 -17.14 16.57
CA VAL A 621 1.24 -17.02 17.99
C VAL A 621 0.26 -15.86 18.22
N MET A 622 0.46 -14.73 17.54
CA MET A 622 -0.44 -13.58 17.58
C MET A 622 -1.85 -13.96 17.10
N MET A 623 -1.94 -14.51 15.88
CA MET A 623 -3.21 -14.89 15.27
C MET A 623 -3.91 -16.02 16.05
N PHE A 624 -3.13 -16.98 16.58
CA PHE A 624 -3.62 -18.01 17.48
C PHE A 624 -4.31 -17.42 18.72
N GLY A 625 -3.65 -16.49 19.41
CA GLY A 625 -4.22 -15.88 20.62
C GLY A 625 -5.43 -14.99 20.33
N MET A 626 -5.38 -14.20 19.24
CA MET A 626 -6.52 -13.39 18.81
C MET A 626 -7.73 -14.25 18.48
N GLN A 627 -7.54 -15.37 17.79
CA GLN A 627 -8.61 -16.30 17.46
C GLN A 627 -9.16 -17.02 18.71
N LEU A 628 -8.28 -17.45 19.61
CA LEU A 628 -8.63 -18.17 20.83
C LEU A 628 -9.43 -17.29 21.80
N SER A 629 -9.18 -15.98 21.82
CA SER A 629 -9.96 -15.00 22.60
C SER A 629 -11.25 -14.55 21.88
N GLY A 630 -11.22 -14.42 20.56
CA GLY A 630 -12.36 -13.94 19.76
C GLY A 630 -13.51 -14.95 19.63
N MET A 631 -13.22 -16.25 19.62
CA MET A 631 -14.27 -17.29 19.53
C MET A 631 -15.21 -17.28 20.74
N PRO A 632 -14.75 -17.33 21.99
CA PRO A 632 -15.64 -17.25 23.14
C PRO A 632 -16.42 -15.93 23.20
N ALA A 633 -15.85 -14.81 22.74
CA ALA A 633 -16.55 -13.52 22.66
C ALA A 633 -17.73 -13.55 21.69
N THR A 634 -17.53 -14.14 20.51
CA THR A 634 -18.60 -14.30 19.52
C THR A 634 -19.67 -15.27 20.03
N ALA A 635 -19.27 -16.39 20.64
CA ALA A 635 -20.18 -17.36 21.24
C ALA A 635 -21.01 -16.76 22.39
N TYR A 636 -20.39 -15.91 23.22
CA TYR A 636 -21.07 -15.20 24.29
C TYR A 636 -22.19 -14.29 23.74
N VAL A 637 -21.90 -13.48 22.71
CA VAL A 637 -22.92 -12.63 22.08
C VAL A 637 -24.06 -13.45 21.47
N ILE A 638 -23.77 -14.59 20.84
CA ILE A 638 -24.80 -15.49 20.29
C ILE A 638 -25.72 -16.01 21.40
N ASP A 639 -25.15 -16.44 22.52
CA ASP A 639 -25.94 -17.05 23.60
C ASP A 639 -26.70 -15.99 24.43
N THR A 640 -26.16 -14.77 24.60
CA THR A 640 -26.84 -13.67 25.29
C THR A 640 -28.00 -13.08 24.49
N TYR A 641 -27.90 -13.01 23.16
CA TYR A 641 -28.90 -12.38 22.29
C TYR A 641 -29.62 -13.38 21.38
N GLY A 642 -29.90 -14.60 21.84
CA GLY A 642 -30.43 -15.69 21.01
C GLY A 642 -31.64 -15.36 20.12
N GLU A 643 -32.54 -14.47 20.54
CA GLU A 643 -33.70 -14.04 19.71
C GLU A 643 -33.32 -13.08 18.57
N HIS A 644 -32.23 -12.33 18.73
CA HIS A 644 -31.79 -11.24 17.85
C HIS A 644 -30.28 -11.34 17.53
N THR A 645 -29.79 -12.57 17.37
CA THR A 645 -28.37 -12.88 17.20
C THR A 645 -27.75 -12.14 16.01
N SER A 646 -28.45 -12.07 14.87
CA SER A 646 -27.88 -11.40 13.68
C SER A 646 -27.84 -9.90 13.84
N SER A 647 -28.81 -9.31 14.53
CA SER A 647 -28.77 -7.88 14.88
C SER A 647 -27.64 -7.56 15.86
N ALA A 648 -27.38 -8.42 16.85
CA ALA A 648 -26.27 -8.28 17.78
C ALA A 648 -24.90 -8.44 17.08
N MET A 649 -24.78 -9.44 16.20
CA MET A 649 -23.57 -9.65 15.40
C MET A 649 -23.30 -8.48 14.45
N ALA A 650 -24.33 -7.93 13.82
CA ALA A 650 -24.23 -6.73 13.01
C ALA A 650 -23.68 -5.53 13.81
N ALA A 651 -24.17 -5.32 15.03
CA ALA A 651 -23.74 -4.24 15.90
C ALA A 651 -22.26 -4.35 16.27
N THR A 652 -21.81 -5.54 16.69
CA THR A 652 -20.39 -5.81 17.00
C THR A 652 -19.50 -5.70 15.76
N GLN A 653 -19.97 -6.20 14.62
CA GLN A 653 -19.21 -6.18 13.36
C GLN A 653 -19.02 -4.77 12.79
N PHE A 654 -19.95 -3.85 13.02
CA PHE A 654 -19.82 -2.46 12.59
C PHE A 654 -18.53 -1.82 13.10
N VAL A 655 -18.26 -1.95 14.41
CA VAL A 655 -17.03 -1.42 15.03
C VAL A 655 -15.79 -2.13 14.49
N LYS A 656 -15.83 -3.47 14.35
CA LYS A 656 -14.73 -4.25 13.79
C LYS A 656 -14.35 -3.82 12.38
N SER A 657 -15.33 -3.64 11.51
CA SER A 657 -15.08 -3.30 10.11
C SER A 657 -14.59 -1.85 9.99
N LEU A 658 -15.07 -0.97 10.87
CA LEU A 658 -14.60 0.42 10.93
C LEU A 658 -13.14 0.51 11.40
N THR A 659 -12.72 -0.29 12.39
CA THR A 659 -11.30 -0.33 12.79
C THR A 659 -10.42 -0.98 11.73
N ALA A 660 -10.89 -2.03 11.05
CA ALA A 660 -10.20 -2.62 9.90
C ALA A 660 -10.04 -1.64 8.72
N PHE A 661 -10.97 -0.71 8.55
CA PHE A 661 -10.86 0.39 7.59
C PHE A 661 -9.89 1.49 8.05
N LEU A 662 -9.99 1.94 9.30
CA LEU A 662 -9.25 3.10 9.80
C LEU A 662 -7.79 2.79 10.16
N PHE A 663 -7.52 1.62 10.75
CA PHE A 663 -6.20 1.33 11.33
C PHE A 663 -5.08 1.19 10.29
N PRO A 664 -5.29 0.49 9.16
CA PRO A 664 -4.29 0.44 8.10
C PRO A 664 -3.89 1.81 7.54
N LEU A 665 -4.77 2.83 7.60
CA LEU A 665 -4.48 4.16 7.04
C LEU A 665 -3.36 4.89 7.79
N PHE A 666 -3.18 4.64 9.09
CA PHE A 666 -2.09 5.24 9.87
C PHE A 666 -0.92 4.28 10.09
N ALA A 667 -1.06 3.00 9.72
CA ALA A 667 -0.05 1.97 9.97
C ALA A 667 1.32 2.30 9.33
N PRO A 668 1.41 2.74 8.05
CA PRO A 668 2.70 3.11 7.46
C PRO A 668 3.40 4.24 8.22
N SER A 669 2.67 5.31 8.58
CA SER A 669 3.24 6.43 9.34
C SER A 669 3.67 6.02 10.76
N MET A 670 2.91 5.13 11.41
CA MET A 670 3.25 4.60 12.73
C MET A 670 4.52 3.73 12.68
N TYR A 671 4.63 2.81 11.72
CA TYR A 671 5.82 1.98 11.55
C TYR A 671 7.04 2.80 11.10
N GLY A 672 6.85 3.83 10.28
CA GLY A 672 7.92 4.75 9.91
C GLY A 672 8.47 5.55 11.10
N ALA A 673 7.60 6.00 12.00
CA ALA A 673 8.01 6.80 13.17
C ALA A 673 8.57 5.98 14.33
N LEU A 674 8.05 4.76 14.58
CA LEU A 674 8.37 3.96 15.77
C LEU A 674 9.19 2.69 15.45
N GLY A 675 9.29 2.31 14.18
CA GLY A 675 9.79 0.99 13.78
C GLY A 675 8.84 -0.15 14.16
N TYR A 676 9.12 -1.36 13.66
CA TYR A 676 8.31 -2.55 13.94
C TYR A 676 8.31 -2.92 15.42
N GLY A 677 9.43 -2.73 16.15
CA GLY A 677 9.55 -3.13 17.55
C GLY A 677 8.65 -2.31 18.48
N TRP A 678 8.85 -0.98 18.50
CA TRP A 678 8.08 -0.10 19.38
C TRP A 678 6.64 0.08 18.94
N ALA A 679 6.34 0.14 17.63
CA ALA A 679 4.95 0.21 17.16
C ALA A 679 4.13 -0.98 17.67
N ASN A 680 4.65 -2.21 17.48
CA ASN A 680 3.98 -3.41 17.99
C ASN A 680 3.98 -3.47 19.52
N SER A 681 4.99 -2.93 20.21
CA SER A 681 5.00 -2.85 21.68
C SER A 681 3.91 -1.92 22.21
N VAL A 682 3.71 -0.75 21.60
CA VAL A 682 2.62 0.18 21.95
C VAL A 682 1.26 -0.47 21.69
N MET A 683 1.09 -1.12 20.54
CA MET A 683 -0.13 -1.86 20.21
C MET A 683 -0.40 -3.00 21.20
N ALA A 684 0.63 -3.73 21.62
CA ALA A 684 0.51 -4.79 22.61
C ALA A 684 0.14 -4.25 23.99
N LEU A 685 0.75 -3.15 24.44
CA LEU A 685 0.42 -2.52 25.71
C LEU A 685 -1.02 -2.00 25.73
N ALA A 686 -1.45 -1.30 24.67
CA ALA A 686 -2.83 -0.87 24.50
C ALA A 686 -3.78 -2.08 24.46
N GLY A 687 -3.38 -3.14 23.74
CA GLY A 687 -4.11 -4.39 23.63
C GLY A 687 -4.31 -5.09 24.96
N VAL A 688 -3.29 -5.18 25.80
CA VAL A 688 -3.37 -5.72 27.16
C VAL A 688 -4.27 -4.84 28.04
N ALA A 689 -4.10 -3.52 27.97
CA ALA A 689 -4.90 -2.55 28.73
C ALA A 689 -6.39 -2.60 28.38
N ILE A 690 -6.75 -2.95 27.14
CA ILE A 690 -8.14 -3.12 26.70
C ILE A 690 -8.62 -4.55 26.99
N SER A 691 -7.82 -5.56 26.66
CA SER A 691 -8.26 -6.97 26.65
C SER A 691 -8.34 -7.60 28.02
N LEU A 692 -7.59 -7.13 29.02
CA LEU A 692 -7.67 -7.66 30.39
C LEU A 692 -8.91 -7.18 31.16
N PRO A 693 -9.22 -5.87 31.26
CA PRO A 693 -10.32 -5.40 32.09
C PRO A 693 -11.70 -5.64 31.46
N LEU A 694 -11.81 -5.64 30.13
CA LEU A 694 -13.12 -5.75 29.48
C LEU A 694 -13.82 -7.11 29.70
N PRO A 695 -13.13 -8.26 29.62
CA PRO A 695 -13.71 -9.54 30.02
C PRO A 695 -14.04 -9.60 31.52
N VAL A 696 -13.28 -8.94 32.39
CA VAL A 696 -13.61 -8.85 33.82
C VAL A 696 -14.91 -8.06 34.04
N PHE A 697 -15.16 -7.02 33.24
CA PHE A 697 -16.40 -6.25 33.31
C PHE A 697 -17.62 -7.03 32.77
N LEU A 698 -17.39 -7.99 31.86
CA LEU A 698 -18.44 -8.87 31.33
C LEU A 698 -18.78 -10.05 32.25
N TRP A 699 -17.85 -10.44 33.12
CA TRP A 699 -18.01 -11.52 34.10
C TRP A 699 -18.62 -10.99 35.40
#